data_AF-A0A5M8IDJ7-F1
#
_entry.id   AF-A0A5M8IDJ7-F1
#
_cell.length_a   1.000
_cell.length_b   1.000
_cell.length_c   1.000
_cell.angle_alpha   90.00
_cell.angle_beta   90.00
_cell.angle_gamma   90.00
#
_symmetry.space_group_name_H-M   'P 1'
#
loop_
_entity.id
_entity.type
_entity.pdbx_description
1 polymer ?
#
loop_
_entity_poly.entity_id
_entity_poly.type
_entity_poly.pdbx_seq_one_letter_code
_entity_poly.pdbx_strand_id
1 'polypeptide(L)'
;MAKRAAGLAEIGLLSEAESIARDALENVRNKLNQKVGTEDLTLLSLESYAMLLGKYIQDAAIHEKGEWGTLQDKRTQFNDRWNELKGFKCDPWNEIKLFELTLNNPPVERKIVTEKREFDIGRVTLSHHYSSTDPERLSAYAFLRFCEEVGLPYRVGCYTMATKTALASLQRISRYSSFWAIATLARLGDVKAADSLFSREAVHRFTTHEADRLIHGYLDALNKCRDDIHAGDAFRNDNYGVRLAQLLPEVISRLCCKCSGETKHRILEFVTEIYASPDKTNFRNVKNLTKRLLSSVSEVEQYKLVPDLLKIPFPEDLNLLVNDEFLNPFLLLELNQKPERTPVLEIQPGLVDSLFRQAELDNSDRRRWAITSLVTLHNLQLLDDVQSKKLAGDIWRITDKYGLPDGTDFYKFAFLRLPHPGDVDPAQLFKNYVKVTPFPIQKDKQDKGVSITGGHIPIVQEIIGANGNGGSFWTAEDAAEILQRLIEWWDADKERLSEKENLPEVFSSIPEEFRARFARMLELLAEVVGPKLRTDSPDEIKTSLSQLLKEVREYGLPGLAAEAACLHIYPDQKVDVYNRINEALISNQDNIQRDGLRAIAKIILDGDDAAASSVYPDPASMLSQYLMWCPTHSIISALWIIDRILKNTPTSFSNSLEIATQRRLSRLLIDTVYDSDNPDLNFDEKLEVWRTASILAASLWTYYNSQSIAVPEVVEKWRDACLSPDEFSEIRNPWG
;
A
#
# COMPACT_ATOMS: atom_id res chain seq x y z
N MET A 1 -12.24 38.03 -21.52
CA MET A 1 -13.19 37.12 -22.21
C MET A 1 -12.56 35.76 -22.46
N ALA A 2 -11.39 35.65 -23.12
CA ALA A 2 -10.70 34.37 -23.33
C ALA A 2 -10.47 33.55 -22.04
N LYS A 3 -9.94 34.15 -20.97
CA LYS A 3 -9.78 33.48 -19.65
C LYS A 3 -11.10 32.92 -19.09
N ARG A 4 -12.22 33.64 -19.28
CA ARG A 4 -13.56 33.18 -18.87
C ARG A 4 -14.01 31.99 -19.72
N ALA A 5 -13.80 32.05 -21.03
CA ALA A 5 -14.09 30.92 -21.91
C ALA A 5 -13.27 29.68 -21.54
N ALA A 6 -11.99 29.85 -21.20
CA ALA A 6 -11.14 28.75 -20.72
C ALA A 6 -11.67 28.13 -19.43
N GLY A 7 -12.06 28.94 -18.44
CA GLY A 7 -12.65 28.44 -17.20
C GLY A 7 -13.97 27.67 -17.43
N LEU A 8 -14.85 28.19 -18.29
CA LEU A 8 -16.10 27.50 -18.68
C LEU A 8 -15.84 26.19 -19.42
N ALA A 9 -14.84 26.19 -20.31
CA ALA A 9 -14.41 25.01 -21.06
C ALA A 9 -13.83 23.93 -20.13
N GLU A 10 -13.04 24.33 -19.13
CA GLU A 10 -12.54 23.42 -18.10
C GLU A 10 -13.70 22.80 -17.35
N ILE A 11 -14.70 23.57 -16.89
CA ILE A 11 -15.82 23.00 -16.12
C ILE A 11 -16.85 22.20 -16.96
N GLY A 12 -16.66 22.09 -18.27
CA GLY A 12 -17.51 21.27 -19.15
C GLY A 12 -18.65 22.05 -19.83
N LEU A 13 -18.75 23.37 -19.63
CA LEU A 13 -19.75 24.22 -20.29
C LEU A 13 -19.30 24.62 -21.70
N LEU A 14 -19.06 23.61 -22.56
CA LEU A 14 -18.43 23.79 -23.88
C LEU A 14 -19.21 24.73 -24.80
N SER A 15 -20.54 24.69 -24.77
CA SER A 15 -21.38 25.55 -25.63
C SER A 15 -21.28 27.03 -25.23
N GLU A 16 -21.31 27.35 -23.93
CA GLU A 16 -21.11 28.73 -23.46
C GLU A 16 -19.67 29.17 -23.71
N ALA A 17 -18.70 28.29 -23.45
CA ALA A 17 -17.29 28.55 -23.69
C ALA A 17 -17.00 28.87 -25.16
N GLU A 18 -17.62 28.16 -26.12
CA GLU A 18 -17.45 28.40 -27.54
C GLU A 18 -17.97 29.79 -27.94
N SER A 19 -19.13 30.20 -27.42
CA SER A 19 -19.67 31.54 -27.66
C SER A 19 -18.73 32.62 -27.15
N ILE A 20 -18.28 32.51 -25.89
CA ILE A 20 -17.41 33.52 -25.28
C ILE A 20 -16.01 33.54 -25.92
N ALA A 21 -15.48 32.38 -26.34
CA ALA A 21 -14.20 32.30 -27.05
C ALA A 21 -14.25 33.02 -28.40
N ARG A 22 -15.36 32.85 -29.14
CA ARG A 22 -15.59 33.54 -30.42
C ARG A 22 -15.71 35.05 -30.23
N ASP A 23 -16.49 35.50 -29.27
CA ASP A 23 -16.62 36.94 -28.95
C ASP A 23 -15.27 37.54 -28.52
N ALA A 24 -14.47 36.78 -27.76
CA ALA A 24 -13.13 37.19 -27.36
C ALA A 24 -12.20 37.37 -28.57
N LEU A 25 -12.20 36.41 -29.51
CA LEU A 25 -11.39 36.47 -30.72
C LEU A 25 -11.80 37.65 -31.62
N GLU A 26 -13.10 37.87 -31.79
CA GLU A 26 -13.61 38.99 -32.58
C GLU A 26 -13.22 40.34 -31.96
N ASN A 27 -13.31 40.48 -30.63
CA ASN A 27 -12.88 41.69 -29.93
C ASN A 27 -11.38 41.98 -30.12
N VAL A 28 -10.53 40.94 -30.04
CA VAL A 28 -9.08 41.07 -30.29
C VAL A 28 -8.81 41.52 -31.72
N ARG A 29 -9.47 40.90 -32.70
CA ARG A 29 -9.34 41.27 -34.13
C ARG A 29 -9.82 42.69 -34.42
N ASN A 30 -10.93 43.10 -33.81
CA ASN A 30 -11.44 44.47 -33.94
C ASN A 30 -10.44 45.51 -33.40
N LYS A 31 -9.77 45.20 -32.28
CA LYS A 31 -8.70 46.07 -31.73
C LYS A 31 -7.45 46.08 -32.60
N LEU A 32 -7.07 44.95 -33.21
CA LEU A 32 -5.96 44.88 -34.16
C LEU A 32 -6.21 45.79 -35.37
N ASN A 33 -7.42 45.75 -35.92
CA ASN A 33 -7.82 46.58 -37.05
C ASN A 33 -7.82 48.09 -36.72
N GLN A 34 -7.98 48.46 -35.45
CA GLN A 34 -7.93 49.85 -34.98
C GLN A 34 -6.51 50.35 -34.68
N LYS A 35 -5.55 49.45 -34.44
CA LYS A 35 -4.14 49.76 -34.11
C LYS A 35 -3.20 49.40 -35.27
N VAL A 36 -3.40 50.04 -36.43
CA VAL A 36 -2.53 49.82 -37.59
C VAL A 36 -1.16 50.47 -37.35
N GLY A 37 -0.09 49.67 -37.34
CA GLY A 37 1.30 50.15 -37.39
C GLY A 37 2.07 50.23 -36.05
N THR A 38 1.65 49.55 -34.99
CA THR A 38 2.39 49.53 -33.71
C THR A 38 3.39 48.37 -33.62
N GLU A 39 4.58 48.59 -33.05
CA GLU A 39 5.58 47.53 -32.72
C GLU A 39 5.11 46.58 -31.60
N ASP A 40 3.99 46.88 -30.94
CA ASP A 40 3.40 46.08 -29.87
C ASP A 40 2.70 44.82 -30.42
N LEU A 41 3.33 43.66 -30.24
CA LEU A 41 2.83 42.35 -30.68
C LEU A 41 1.79 41.73 -29.74
N THR A 42 1.42 42.39 -28.64
CA THR A 42 0.54 41.82 -27.60
C THR A 42 -0.80 41.33 -28.18
N LEU A 43 -1.44 42.14 -29.04
CA LEU A 43 -2.73 41.76 -29.62
C LEU A 43 -2.60 40.61 -30.64
N LEU A 44 -1.48 40.50 -31.36
CA LEU A 44 -1.22 39.39 -32.29
C LEU A 44 -0.97 38.08 -31.52
N SER A 45 -0.23 38.15 -30.41
CA SER A 45 -0.05 37.01 -29.50
C SER A 45 -1.39 36.57 -28.89
N LEU A 46 -2.20 37.50 -28.39
CA LEU A 46 -3.54 37.21 -27.86
C LEU A 46 -4.49 36.61 -28.92
N GLU A 47 -4.40 37.05 -30.18
CA GLU A 47 -5.17 36.43 -31.27
C GLU A 47 -4.78 34.96 -31.43
N SER A 48 -3.48 34.67 -31.44
CA SER A 48 -2.94 33.31 -31.59
C SER A 48 -3.42 32.36 -30.49
N TYR A 49 -3.43 32.82 -29.24
CA TYR A 49 -3.92 32.02 -28.09
C TYR A 49 -5.45 31.90 -28.07
N ALA A 50 -6.19 32.95 -28.43
CA ALA A 50 -7.65 32.89 -28.53
C ALA A 50 -8.10 31.91 -29.62
N MET A 51 -7.40 31.87 -30.76
CA MET A 51 -7.59 30.85 -31.79
C MET A 51 -7.30 29.44 -31.26
N LEU A 52 -6.26 29.28 -30.43
CA LEU A 52 -5.86 27.98 -29.90
C LEU A 52 -6.92 27.43 -28.96
N LEU A 53 -7.37 28.26 -28.02
CA LEU A 53 -8.46 27.95 -27.11
C LEU A 53 -9.75 27.60 -27.88
N GLY A 54 -10.13 28.42 -28.87
CA GLY A 54 -11.32 28.18 -29.69
C GLY A 54 -11.27 26.85 -30.43
N LYS A 55 -10.10 26.47 -30.98
CA LYS A 55 -9.89 25.18 -31.61
C LYS A 55 -10.14 24.02 -30.64
N TYR A 56 -9.57 24.06 -29.44
CA TYR A 56 -9.75 22.98 -28.46
C TYR A 56 -11.20 22.84 -27.99
N ILE A 57 -11.88 23.96 -27.75
CA ILE A 57 -13.31 23.94 -27.38
C ILE A 57 -14.14 23.32 -28.51
N GLN A 58 -13.87 23.67 -29.76
CA GLN A 58 -14.55 23.11 -30.92
C GLN A 58 -14.28 21.62 -31.09
N ASP A 59 -13.01 21.19 -31.04
CA ASP A 59 -12.64 19.79 -31.13
C ASP A 59 -13.31 18.96 -30.01
N ALA A 60 -13.34 19.47 -28.78
CA ALA A 60 -14.03 18.85 -27.65
C ALA A 60 -15.56 18.75 -27.85
N ALA A 61 -16.20 19.83 -28.29
CA ALA A 61 -17.64 19.85 -28.55
C ALA A 61 -18.05 18.92 -29.70
N ILE A 62 -17.19 18.76 -30.71
CA ILE A 62 -17.42 17.85 -31.84
C ILE A 62 -17.28 16.40 -31.39
N HIS A 63 -16.27 16.11 -30.56
CA HIS A 63 -16.09 14.78 -29.96
C HIS A 63 -17.32 14.39 -29.12
N GLU A 64 -17.85 15.31 -28.32
CA GLU A 64 -19.08 15.09 -27.52
C GLU A 64 -20.29 14.74 -28.40
N LYS A 65 -20.41 15.36 -29.58
CA LYS A 65 -21.51 15.15 -30.54
C LYS A 65 -21.30 13.95 -31.48
N GLY A 66 -20.10 13.39 -31.56
CA GLY A 66 -19.76 12.29 -32.48
C GLY A 66 -19.68 12.70 -33.97
N GLU A 67 -19.55 13.99 -34.27
CA GLU A 67 -19.67 14.57 -35.62
C GLU A 67 -18.32 14.78 -36.32
N TRP A 68 -17.57 13.72 -36.61
CA TRP A 68 -16.20 13.80 -37.15
C TRP A 68 -16.08 14.39 -38.58
N GLY A 69 -17.18 14.48 -39.33
CA GLY A 69 -17.17 14.80 -40.77
C GLY A 69 -17.06 16.28 -41.16
N THR A 70 -17.22 17.23 -40.23
CA THR A 70 -17.34 18.69 -40.53
C THR A 70 -16.07 19.50 -40.25
N LEU A 71 -14.94 18.85 -39.93
CA LEU A 71 -13.73 19.49 -39.40
C LEU A 71 -12.74 20.03 -40.44
N GLN A 72 -12.79 19.57 -41.68
CA GLN A 72 -11.65 19.69 -42.61
C GLN A 72 -11.47 21.12 -43.17
N ASP A 73 -12.57 21.80 -43.53
CA ASP A 73 -12.50 23.14 -44.14
C ASP A 73 -12.16 24.24 -43.12
N LYS A 74 -12.69 24.15 -41.89
CA LYS A 74 -12.39 25.10 -40.80
C LYS A 74 -10.92 25.00 -40.36
N ARG A 75 -10.35 23.79 -40.28
CA ARG A 75 -8.94 23.56 -39.90
C ARG A 75 -7.96 24.25 -40.84
N THR A 76 -8.24 24.23 -42.14
CA THR A 76 -7.37 24.85 -43.17
C THR A 76 -7.28 26.37 -42.97
N GLN A 77 -8.40 27.07 -42.77
CA GLN A 77 -8.42 28.52 -42.55
C GLN A 77 -7.69 28.95 -41.27
N PHE A 78 -7.84 28.18 -40.18
CA PHE A 78 -7.12 28.46 -38.95
C PHE A 78 -5.61 28.28 -39.11
N ASN A 79 -5.17 27.22 -39.81
CA ASN A 79 -3.75 26.95 -40.04
C ASN A 79 -3.07 28.06 -40.86
N ASP A 80 -3.73 28.60 -41.87
CA ASP A 80 -3.18 29.69 -42.70
C ASP A 80 -2.91 30.95 -41.87
N ARG A 81 -3.88 31.36 -41.03
CA ARG A 81 -3.69 32.52 -40.14
C ARG A 81 -2.58 32.28 -39.11
N TRP A 82 -2.44 31.07 -38.57
CA TRP A 82 -1.32 30.76 -37.67
C TRP A 82 0.04 30.83 -38.37
N ASN A 83 0.13 30.42 -39.64
CA ASN A 83 1.35 30.55 -40.42
C ASN A 83 1.75 32.02 -40.60
N GLU A 84 0.79 32.92 -40.79
CA GLU A 84 1.04 34.37 -40.81
C GLU A 84 1.54 34.88 -39.45
N LEU A 85 0.86 34.52 -38.36
CA LEU A 85 1.21 34.95 -36.99
C LEU A 85 2.60 34.44 -36.56
N LYS A 86 3.01 33.27 -37.06
CA LYS A 86 4.36 32.72 -36.86
C LYS A 86 5.44 33.61 -37.47
N GLY A 87 5.15 34.30 -38.57
CA GLY A 87 6.04 35.33 -39.15
C GLY A 87 6.33 36.48 -38.18
N PHE A 88 5.38 36.78 -37.28
CA PHE A 88 5.52 37.76 -36.20
C PHE A 88 6.02 37.14 -34.87
N LYS A 89 6.56 35.91 -34.91
CA LYS A 89 6.99 35.13 -33.74
C LYS A 89 5.88 34.82 -32.72
N CYS A 90 4.61 34.93 -33.11
CA CYS A 90 3.45 34.63 -32.26
C CYS A 90 3.00 33.18 -32.46
N ASP A 91 3.88 32.22 -32.15
CA ASP A 91 3.65 30.77 -32.27
C ASP A 91 3.42 30.14 -30.88
N PRO A 92 2.17 29.82 -30.51
CA PRO A 92 1.82 29.39 -29.16
C PRO A 92 2.38 28.01 -28.84
N TRP A 93 2.56 27.14 -29.85
CA TRP A 93 3.19 25.83 -29.65
C TRP A 93 4.69 25.97 -29.37
N ASN A 94 5.36 26.90 -30.04
CA ASN A 94 6.78 27.15 -29.78
C ASN A 94 7.01 27.72 -28.37
N GLU A 95 6.16 28.64 -27.90
CA GLU A 95 6.25 29.17 -26.53
C GLU A 95 6.01 28.08 -25.46
N ILE A 96 4.99 27.24 -25.63
CA ILE A 96 4.76 26.08 -24.76
C ILE A 96 5.99 25.15 -24.80
N LYS A 97 6.58 24.94 -25.99
CA LYS A 97 7.75 24.08 -26.14
C LYS A 97 8.97 24.56 -25.36
N LEU A 98 9.16 25.88 -25.24
CA LEU A 98 10.25 26.44 -24.43
C LEU A 98 10.09 26.07 -22.95
N PHE A 99 8.88 26.16 -22.40
CA PHE A 99 8.61 25.71 -21.04
C PHE A 99 8.79 24.20 -20.87
N GLU A 100 8.34 23.40 -21.84
CA GLU A 100 8.54 21.95 -21.83
C GLU A 100 10.02 21.58 -21.73
N LEU A 101 10.90 22.24 -22.50
CA LEU A 101 12.34 21.97 -22.48
C LEU A 101 12.98 22.29 -21.13
N THR A 102 12.47 23.31 -20.42
CA THR A 102 12.97 23.69 -19.10
C THR A 102 12.42 22.80 -17.98
N LEU A 103 11.12 22.51 -18.00
CA LEU A 103 10.41 21.97 -16.83
C LEU A 103 10.13 20.47 -16.89
N ASN A 104 10.12 19.85 -18.08
CA ASN A 104 9.79 18.42 -18.19
C ASN A 104 10.90 17.48 -17.68
N ASN A 105 12.08 18.03 -17.36
CA ASN A 105 13.14 17.29 -16.68
C ASN A 105 12.77 17.12 -15.18
N PRO A 106 13.19 16.02 -14.54
CA PRO A 106 12.99 15.84 -13.10
C PRO A 106 13.51 17.06 -12.30
N PRO A 107 12.83 17.46 -11.22
CA PRO A 107 13.33 18.52 -10.35
C PRO A 107 14.73 18.17 -9.83
N VAL A 108 15.67 19.09 -9.99
CA VAL A 108 17.01 18.90 -9.43
C VAL A 108 17.00 19.40 -7.99
N GLU A 109 17.16 18.48 -7.03
CA GLU A 109 17.30 18.85 -5.63
C GLU A 109 18.54 19.71 -5.43
N ARG A 110 18.34 20.90 -4.87
CA ARG A 110 19.44 21.74 -4.44
C ARG A 110 20.02 21.19 -3.15
N LYS A 111 21.18 20.55 -3.26
CA LYS A 111 22.00 20.20 -2.10
C LYS A 111 22.80 21.42 -1.65
N ILE A 112 22.75 21.73 -0.37
CA ILE A 112 23.59 22.79 0.24
C ILE A 112 25.06 22.42 0.08
N VAL A 113 25.36 21.12 0.16
CA VAL A 113 26.69 20.55 -0.04
C VAL A 113 26.59 19.44 -1.09
N THR A 114 27.39 19.52 -2.15
CA THR A 114 27.56 18.41 -3.09
C THR A 114 28.88 17.72 -2.85
N GLU A 115 28.81 16.40 -2.66
CA GLU A 115 29.97 15.52 -2.56
C GLU A 115 30.34 14.99 -3.94
N LYS A 116 31.61 15.12 -4.33
CA LYS A 116 32.15 14.48 -5.52
C LYS A 116 33.34 13.61 -5.13
N ARG A 117 33.22 12.31 -5.35
CA ARG A 117 34.36 11.39 -5.29
C ARG A 117 35.31 11.69 -6.45
N GLU A 118 36.56 11.95 -6.13
CA GLU A 118 37.60 12.24 -7.11
C GLU A 118 38.23 10.94 -7.62
N PHE A 119 39.11 11.08 -8.63
CA PHE A 119 39.84 9.95 -9.19
C PHE A 119 40.76 9.27 -8.15
N ASP A 120 41.36 10.07 -7.26
CA ASP A 120 42.25 9.57 -6.22
C ASP A 120 41.47 8.84 -5.12
N ILE A 121 41.99 7.67 -4.71
CA ILE A 121 41.34 6.80 -3.72
C ILE A 121 41.10 7.57 -2.41
N GLY A 122 39.85 7.57 -1.95
CA GLY A 122 39.43 8.20 -0.70
C GLY A 122 39.33 9.73 -0.77
N ARG A 123 39.61 10.34 -1.93
CA ARG A 123 39.52 11.79 -2.07
C ARG A 123 38.09 12.22 -2.43
N VAL A 124 37.60 13.18 -1.67
CA VAL A 124 36.25 13.71 -1.79
C VAL A 124 36.34 15.23 -1.83
N THR A 125 35.77 15.85 -2.85
CA THR A 125 35.53 17.30 -2.85
C THR A 125 34.14 17.58 -2.31
N LEU A 126 34.04 18.46 -1.30
CA LEU A 126 32.79 19.04 -0.85
C LEU A 126 32.64 20.45 -1.44
N SER A 127 31.54 20.70 -2.16
CA SER A 127 31.22 22.03 -2.69
C SER A 127 29.99 22.59 -2.00
N HIS A 128 30.09 23.81 -1.46
CA HIS A 128 28.99 24.52 -0.80
C HIS A 128 28.32 25.50 -1.75
N HIS A 129 26.99 25.45 -1.85
CA HIS A 129 26.19 26.31 -2.74
C HIS A 129 25.51 27.43 -1.95
N TYR A 130 25.78 28.71 -2.28
CA TYR A 130 25.32 29.89 -1.50
C TYR A 130 24.24 30.74 -2.20
N SER A 131 23.70 30.33 -3.35
CA SER A 131 22.72 31.13 -4.11
C SER A 131 21.28 30.98 -3.58
N SER A 132 20.60 32.10 -3.33
CA SER A 132 19.21 32.16 -2.84
C SER A 132 18.13 32.04 -3.92
N THR A 133 18.44 32.38 -5.18
CA THR A 133 17.46 32.36 -6.27
C THR A 133 17.35 30.97 -6.86
N ASP A 134 16.13 30.40 -6.94
CA ASP A 134 15.85 29.08 -7.56
C ASP A 134 15.23 29.26 -8.96
N PRO A 135 16.00 29.13 -10.05
CA PRO A 135 15.53 29.33 -11.42
C PRO A 135 14.47 28.30 -11.85
N GLU A 136 14.50 27.08 -11.32
CA GLU A 136 13.51 26.06 -11.64
C GLU A 136 12.13 26.45 -11.09
N ARG A 137 12.10 27.00 -9.86
CA ARG A 137 10.85 27.52 -9.28
C ARG A 137 10.32 28.72 -10.03
N LEU A 138 11.20 29.67 -10.38
CA LEU A 138 10.79 30.84 -11.16
C LEU A 138 10.22 30.43 -12.52
N SER A 139 10.81 29.43 -13.17
CA SER A 139 10.30 28.88 -14.43
C SER A 139 8.93 28.22 -14.24
N ALA A 140 8.73 27.48 -13.15
CA ALA A 140 7.44 26.86 -12.81
C ALA A 140 6.35 27.91 -12.58
N TYR A 141 6.61 28.96 -11.77
CA TYR A 141 5.67 30.06 -11.59
C TYR A 141 5.39 30.82 -12.89
N ALA A 142 6.43 31.04 -13.70
CA ALA A 142 6.27 31.70 -15.00
C ALA A 142 5.36 30.90 -15.93
N PHE A 143 5.51 29.57 -15.97
CA PHE A 143 4.64 28.69 -16.76
C PHE A 143 3.18 28.74 -16.28
N LEU A 144 2.94 28.56 -14.98
CA LEU A 144 1.57 28.58 -14.44
C LEU A 144 0.91 29.94 -14.67
N ARG A 145 1.63 31.04 -14.43
CA ARG A 145 1.15 32.39 -14.72
C ARG A 145 0.88 32.59 -16.20
N PHE A 146 1.76 32.11 -17.07
CA PHE A 146 1.57 32.18 -18.52
C PHE A 146 0.25 31.52 -18.93
N CYS A 147 -0.05 30.31 -18.44
CA CYS A 147 -1.33 29.64 -18.72
C CYS A 147 -2.54 30.48 -18.29
N GLU A 148 -2.50 31.08 -17.09
CA GLU A 148 -3.57 31.97 -16.60
C GLU A 148 -3.72 33.24 -17.45
N GLU A 149 -2.61 33.84 -17.87
CA GLU A 149 -2.61 35.11 -18.59
C GLU A 149 -3.17 34.98 -20.01
N VAL A 150 -2.83 33.88 -20.69
CA VAL A 150 -3.29 33.63 -22.06
C VAL A 150 -4.64 32.89 -22.12
N GLY A 151 -5.17 32.45 -20.97
CA GLY A 151 -6.43 31.70 -20.91
C GLY A 151 -6.29 30.30 -21.50
N LEU A 152 -5.24 29.59 -21.08
CA LEU A 152 -4.86 28.29 -21.62
C LEU A 152 -5.22 27.18 -20.63
N PRO A 153 -6.30 26.43 -20.87
CA PRO A 153 -6.75 25.39 -19.97
C PRO A 153 -5.85 24.16 -20.06
N TYR A 154 -5.75 23.41 -18.97
CA TYR A 154 -4.98 22.15 -18.97
C TYR A 154 -5.79 20.98 -19.54
N ARG A 155 -7.12 21.08 -19.48
CA ARG A 155 -8.05 20.07 -20.00
C ARG A 155 -9.34 20.71 -20.48
N VAL A 156 -9.81 20.28 -21.65
CA VAL A 156 -11.12 20.67 -22.21
C VAL A 156 -11.78 19.40 -22.74
N GLY A 157 -12.86 18.95 -22.08
CA GLY A 157 -13.42 17.61 -22.29
C GLY A 157 -12.35 16.53 -22.16
N CYS A 158 -12.21 15.68 -23.17
CA CYS A 158 -11.20 14.61 -23.22
C CYS A 158 -9.81 15.07 -23.71
N TYR A 159 -9.64 16.33 -24.11
CA TYR A 159 -8.36 16.86 -24.61
C TYR A 159 -7.52 17.44 -23.49
N THR A 160 -6.23 17.10 -23.44
CA THR A 160 -5.26 17.60 -22.46
C THR A 160 -4.21 18.49 -23.10
N MET A 161 -3.71 19.49 -22.37
CA MET A 161 -2.71 20.40 -22.89
C MET A 161 -1.67 20.77 -21.83
N ALA A 162 -0.39 20.68 -22.20
CA ALA A 162 0.76 20.99 -21.34
C ALA A 162 0.70 20.38 -19.92
N THR A 163 -0.01 19.26 -19.75
CA THR A 163 -0.28 18.64 -18.44
C THR A 163 1.00 18.16 -17.78
N LYS A 164 1.91 17.54 -18.55
CA LYS A 164 3.23 17.13 -18.06
C LYS A 164 4.04 18.30 -17.49
N THR A 165 4.02 19.43 -18.18
CA THR A 165 4.73 20.66 -17.77
C THR A 165 4.08 21.30 -16.55
N ALA A 166 2.75 21.30 -16.49
CA ALA A 166 2.00 21.72 -15.31
C ALA A 166 2.38 20.86 -14.10
N LEU A 167 2.33 19.54 -14.23
CA LEU A 167 2.71 18.60 -13.17
C LEU A 167 4.14 18.81 -12.67
N ALA A 168 5.09 18.94 -13.59
CA ALA A 168 6.47 19.20 -13.24
C ALA A 168 6.65 20.59 -12.57
N SER A 169 5.78 21.55 -12.88
CA SER A 169 5.71 22.83 -12.18
C SER A 169 5.17 22.67 -10.76
N LEU A 170 4.12 21.85 -10.56
CA LEU A 170 3.53 21.59 -9.24
C LEU A 170 4.55 21.00 -8.28
N GLN A 171 5.36 20.04 -8.75
CA GLN A 171 6.43 19.42 -7.94
C GLN A 171 7.45 20.44 -7.42
N ARG A 172 7.70 21.52 -8.17
CA ARG A 172 8.66 22.58 -7.81
C ARG A 172 8.06 23.62 -6.86
N ILE A 173 6.76 23.89 -6.98
CA ILE A 173 6.10 24.95 -6.20
C ILE A 173 5.33 24.44 -4.99
N SER A 174 5.01 23.15 -4.90
CA SER A 174 4.13 22.59 -3.85
C SER A 174 4.59 22.93 -2.43
N ARG A 175 5.91 22.95 -2.21
CA ARG A 175 6.54 23.31 -0.93
C ARG A 175 6.37 24.78 -0.54
N TYR A 176 6.05 25.67 -1.49
CA TYR A 176 6.02 27.12 -1.31
C TYR A 176 4.64 27.75 -1.54
N SER A 177 3.85 27.13 -2.42
CA SER A 177 2.50 27.58 -2.82
C SER A 177 1.60 26.36 -2.92
N SER A 178 1.35 25.72 -1.78
CA SER A 178 0.53 24.51 -1.67
C SER A 178 -0.86 24.69 -2.29
N PHE A 179 -1.54 25.80 -1.99
CA PHE A 179 -2.86 26.08 -2.57
C PHE A 179 -2.85 26.11 -4.11
N TRP A 180 -1.89 26.80 -4.73
CA TRP A 180 -1.82 26.89 -6.19
C TRP A 180 -1.48 25.53 -6.81
N ALA A 181 -0.59 24.77 -6.16
CA ALA A 181 -0.26 23.42 -6.60
C ALA A 181 -1.51 22.52 -6.62
N ILE A 182 -2.29 22.55 -5.53
CA ILE A 182 -3.50 21.75 -5.34
C ILE A 182 -4.62 22.17 -6.30
N ALA A 183 -4.88 23.47 -6.43
CA ALA A 183 -5.89 23.99 -7.35
C ALA A 183 -5.57 23.58 -8.80
N THR A 184 -4.29 23.61 -9.18
CA THR A 184 -3.86 23.18 -10.51
C THR A 184 -3.98 21.66 -10.67
N LEU A 185 -3.63 20.87 -9.65
CA LEU A 185 -3.83 19.42 -9.65
C LEU A 185 -5.30 19.04 -9.88
N ALA A 186 -6.22 19.73 -9.21
CA ALA A 186 -7.66 19.56 -9.39
C ALA A 186 -8.12 19.83 -10.83
N ARG A 187 -7.54 20.86 -11.48
CA ARG A 187 -7.83 21.18 -12.89
C ARG A 187 -7.23 20.17 -13.86
N LEU A 188 -6.08 19.57 -13.51
CA LEU A 188 -5.45 18.51 -14.28
C LEU A 188 -6.22 17.19 -14.19
N GLY A 189 -6.78 16.88 -13.01
CA GLY A 189 -7.44 15.60 -12.75
C GLY A 189 -6.51 14.40 -12.92
N ASP A 190 -5.21 14.57 -12.62
CA ASP A 190 -4.23 13.50 -12.69
C ASP A 190 -4.02 12.91 -11.29
N VAL A 191 -4.61 11.73 -11.05
CA VAL A 191 -4.50 11.02 -9.79
C VAL A 191 -3.05 10.61 -9.49
N LYS A 192 -2.25 10.25 -10.51
CA LYS A 192 -0.86 9.81 -10.30
C LYS A 192 0.01 10.93 -9.76
N ALA A 193 -0.33 12.18 -10.06
CA ALA A 193 0.41 13.31 -9.53
C ALA A 193 0.29 13.47 -8.01
N ALA A 194 -0.75 12.87 -7.38
CA ALA A 194 -0.83 12.76 -5.93
C ALA A 194 0.40 12.04 -5.36
N ASP A 195 0.99 11.06 -6.07
CA ASP A 195 2.18 10.32 -5.66
C ASP A 195 3.32 11.25 -5.25
N SER A 196 3.60 12.27 -6.07
CA SER A 196 4.68 13.22 -5.80
C SER A 196 4.28 14.41 -4.92
N LEU A 197 3.02 14.87 -4.99
CA LEU A 197 2.59 16.09 -4.31
C LEU A 197 2.14 15.84 -2.87
N PHE A 198 1.69 14.62 -2.58
CA PHE A 198 1.27 14.13 -1.27
C PHE A 198 2.04 12.85 -0.93
N SER A 199 3.35 12.81 -1.21
CA SER A 199 4.25 11.77 -0.71
C SER A 199 4.32 11.82 0.82
N ARG A 200 4.83 10.77 1.48
CA ARG A 200 5.03 10.78 2.93
C ARG A 200 5.90 11.96 3.37
N GLU A 201 6.98 12.25 2.64
CA GLU A 201 7.85 13.39 2.89
C GLU A 201 7.12 14.74 2.78
N ALA A 202 6.22 14.89 1.81
CA ALA A 202 5.41 16.09 1.66
C ALA A 202 4.38 16.20 2.79
N VAL A 203 3.69 15.10 3.11
CA VAL A 203 2.63 15.04 4.12
C VAL A 203 3.17 15.25 5.53
N HIS A 204 4.39 14.80 5.81
CA HIS A 204 5.07 15.00 7.10
C HIS A 204 5.03 16.46 7.56
N ARG A 205 5.18 17.39 6.62
CA ARG A 205 5.28 18.84 6.86
C ARG A 205 3.97 19.51 7.26
N PHE A 206 2.81 18.86 7.05
CA PHE A 206 1.55 19.42 7.49
C PHE A 206 1.40 19.25 8.99
N THR A 207 0.93 20.28 9.67
CA THR A 207 0.37 20.12 11.01
C THR A 207 -0.99 19.41 10.94
N THR A 208 -1.45 18.88 12.07
CA THR A 208 -2.79 18.27 12.17
C THR A 208 -3.88 19.24 11.72
N HIS A 209 -3.79 20.50 12.15
CA HIS A 209 -4.76 21.54 11.79
C HIS A 209 -4.76 21.87 10.28
N GLU A 210 -3.60 21.87 9.64
CA GLU A 210 -3.51 22.09 8.19
C GLU A 210 -4.10 20.93 7.39
N ALA A 211 -3.84 19.69 7.81
CA ALA A 211 -4.45 18.50 7.23
C ALA A 211 -5.98 18.56 7.35
N ASP A 212 -6.51 18.87 8.54
CA ASP A 212 -7.94 19.04 8.80
C ASP A 212 -8.57 20.10 7.87
N ARG A 213 -7.95 21.29 7.80
CA ARG A 213 -8.42 22.39 6.94
C ARG A 213 -8.47 21.99 5.47
N LEU A 214 -7.46 21.26 4.98
CA LEU A 214 -7.42 20.78 3.59
C LEU A 214 -8.53 19.76 3.33
N ILE A 215 -8.67 18.76 4.21
CA ILE A 215 -9.71 17.73 4.09
C ILE A 215 -11.10 18.35 4.08
N HIS A 216 -11.40 19.26 5.01
CA HIS A 216 -12.67 19.97 5.04
C HIS A 216 -12.94 20.74 3.74
N GLY A 217 -11.93 21.45 3.22
CA GLY A 217 -12.05 22.14 1.94
C GLY A 217 -12.35 21.20 0.76
N TYR A 218 -11.74 20.00 0.74
CA TYR A 218 -11.98 19.01 -0.30
C TYR A 218 -13.35 18.34 -0.21
N LEU A 219 -13.79 18.00 1.01
CA LEU A 219 -15.14 17.47 1.24
C LEU A 219 -16.20 18.50 0.83
N ASP A 220 -15.99 19.77 1.20
CA ASP A 220 -16.89 20.86 0.79
C ASP A 220 -16.90 21.07 -0.73
N ALA A 221 -15.75 20.91 -1.40
CA ALA A 221 -15.66 20.99 -2.86
C ALA A 221 -16.44 19.86 -3.55
N LEU A 222 -16.28 18.62 -3.09
CA LEU A 222 -17.06 17.47 -3.59
C LEU A 222 -18.56 17.68 -3.36
N ASN A 223 -18.94 18.19 -2.19
CA ASN A 223 -20.33 18.46 -1.87
C ASN A 223 -20.94 19.53 -2.78
N LYS A 224 -20.19 20.59 -3.11
CA LYS A 224 -20.63 21.65 -4.03
C LYS A 224 -20.76 21.18 -5.48
N CYS A 225 -20.03 20.14 -5.86
CA CYS A 225 -20.04 19.57 -7.20
C CYS A 225 -20.97 18.35 -7.35
N ARG A 226 -21.88 18.08 -6.40
CA ARG A 226 -22.78 16.90 -6.47
C ARG A 226 -23.59 16.85 -7.77
N ASP A 227 -24.16 17.97 -8.21
CA ASP A 227 -24.96 18.01 -9.44
C ASP A 227 -24.11 17.70 -10.68
N ASP A 228 -22.87 18.21 -10.73
CA ASP A 228 -21.92 17.92 -11.80
C ASP A 228 -21.47 16.45 -11.76
N ILE A 229 -21.25 15.89 -10.57
CA ILE A 229 -20.91 14.47 -10.39
C ILE A 229 -22.06 13.59 -10.88
N HIS A 230 -23.30 13.94 -10.55
CA HIS A 230 -24.50 13.19 -10.98
C HIS A 230 -24.68 13.23 -12.50
N ALA A 231 -24.50 14.40 -13.12
CA ALA A 231 -24.68 14.59 -14.56
C ALA A 231 -23.53 14.03 -15.42
N GLY A 232 -22.37 13.75 -14.83
CA GLY A 232 -21.15 13.36 -15.55
C GLY A 232 -20.94 11.86 -15.71
N ASP A 233 -19.95 11.51 -16.52
CA ASP A 233 -19.54 10.13 -16.80
C ASP A 233 -18.07 9.90 -16.37
N ALA A 234 -17.87 9.05 -15.36
CA ALA A 234 -16.53 8.68 -14.88
C ALA A 234 -15.61 8.09 -15.95
N PHE A 235 -16.15 7.32 -16.90
CA PHE A 235 -15.37 6.71 -17.96
C PHE A 235 -14.83 7.76 -18.93
N ARG A 236 -15.64 8.78 -19.23
CA ARG A 236 -15.27 9.88 -20.13
C ARG A 236 -14.48 10.98 -19.44
N ASN A 237 -14.61 11.08 -18.12
CA ASN A 237 -14.00 12.13 -17.30
C ASN A 237 -14.30 13.53 -17.85
N ASP A 238 -15.56 13.73 -18.21
CA ASP A 238 -16.06 14.77 -19.12
C ASP A 238 -16.21 16.14 -18.44
N ASN A 239 -16.49 16.18 -17.14
CA ASN A 239 -16.67 17.42 -16.40
C ASN A 239 -15.76 17.55 -15.17
N TYR A 240 -15.81 18.71 -14.52
CA TYR A 240 -14.97 19.03 -13.38
C TYR A 240 -15.37 18.29 -12.10
N GLY A 241 -16.66 18.12 -11.84
CA GLY A 241 -17.16 17.37 -10.68
C GLY A 241 -16.66 15.93 -10.66
N VAL A 242 -16.78 15.23 -11.80
CA VAL A 242 -16.25 13.86 -11.97
C VAL A 242 -14.74 13.82 -11.74
N ARG A 243 -13.97 14.79 -12.27
CA ARG A 243 -12.52 14.86 -12.01
C ARG A 243 -12.20 14.98 -10.53
N LEU A 244 -12.94 15.80 -9.80
CA LEU A 244 -12.78 15.93 -8.35
C LEU A 244 -13.14 14.62 -7.63
N ALA A 245 -14.24 13.96 -8.01
CA ALA A 245 -14.68 12.69 -7.43
C ALA A 245 -13.67 11.55 -7.65
N GLN A 246 -12.83 11.64 -8.69
CA GLN A 246 -11.76 10.67 -8.95
C GLN A 246 -10.45 11.01 -8.25
N LEU A 247 -10.13 12.29 -8.08
CA LEU A 247 -8.86 12.77 -7.52
C LEU A 247 -8.89 12.92 -5.99
N LEU A 248 -9.91 13.60 -5.46
CA LEU A 248 -9.92 14.04 -4.07
C LEU A 248 -9.98 12.90 -3.05
N PRO A 249 -10.65 11.75 -3.30
CA PRO A 249 -10.56 10.62 -2.37
C PRO A 249 -9.11 10.13 -2.17
N GLU A 250 -8.29 10.10 -3.22
CA GLU A 250 -6.87 9.74 -3.10
C GLU A 250 -6.09 10.79 -2.30
N VAL A 251 -6.33 12.09 -2.55
CA VAL A 251 -5.67 13.17 -1.78
C VAL A 251 -6.05 13.13 -0.30
N ILE A 252 -7.35 13.00 0.00
CA ILE A 252 -7.86 12.90 1.37
C ILE A 252 -7.26 11.67 2.06
N SER A 253 -7.20 10.53 1.37
CA SER A 253 -6.70 9.28 1.94
C SER A 253 -5.25 9.39 2.44
N ARG A 254 -4.42 10.23 1.81
CA ARG A 254 -3.03 10.46 2.21
C ARG A 254 -2.92 11.36 3.44
N LEU A 255 -3.90 12.25 3.63
CA LEU A 255 -3.97 13.13 4.78
C LEU A 255 -4.59 12.46 6.02
N CYS A 256 -5.25 11.30 5.88
CA CYS A 256 -5.78 10.52 7.01
C CYS A 256 -4.73 10.26 8.10
N CYS A 257 -3.47 10.07 7.72
CA CYS A 257 -2.39 9.80 8.68
C CYS A 257 -1.98 11.01 9.53
N LYS A 258 -2.49 12.21 9.23
CA LYS A 258 -2.15 13.47 9.92
C LYS A 258 -3.35 14.19 10.52
N CYS A 259 -4.57 13.86 10.12
CA CYS A 259 -5.76 14.57 10.56
C CYS A 259 -6.23 14.14 11.96
N SER A 260 -7.08 14.97 12.57
CA SER A 260 -7.65 14.74 13.88
C SER A 260 -8.72 13.63 13.87
N GLY A 261 -9.02 13.08 15.05
CA GLY A 261 -10.08 12.10 15.22
C GLY A 261 -11.44 12.61 14.71
N GLU A 262 -11.78 13.88 14.96
CA GLU A 262 -13.02 14.50 14.47
C GLU A 262 -13.10 14.48 12.93
N THR A 263 -12.02 14.90 12.26
CA THR A 263 -11.93 14.85 10.79
C THR A 263 -12.04 13.42 10.27
N LYS A 264 -11.47 12.42 10.95
CA LYS A 264 -11.59 11.00 10.56
C LYS A 264 -13.05 10.53 10.61
N HIS A 265 -13.84 10.94 11.60
CA HIS A 265 -15.27 10.63 11.64
C HIS A 265 -16.02 11.26 10.46
N ARG A 266 -15.70 12.52 10.12
CA ARG A 266 -16.29 13.20 8.96
C ARG A 266 -15.92 12.53 7.63
N ILE A 267 -14.71 11.98 7.52
CA ILE A 267 -14.31 11.16 6.36
C ILE A 267 -15.13 9.86 6.33
N LEU A 268 -15.36 9.21 7.48
CA LEU A 268 -16.16 7.99 7.55
C LEU A 268 -17.62 8.24 7.15
N GLU A 269 -18.20 9.37 7.57
CA GLU A 269 -19.53 9.81 7.13
C GLU A 269 -19.56 9.98 5.61
N PHE A 270 -18.57 10.66 5.04
CA PHE A 270 -18.45 10.80 3.59
C PHE A 270 -18.31 9.45 2.86
N VAL A 271 -17.49 8.51 3.38
CA VAL A 271 -17.39 7.16 2.81
C VAL A 271 -18.75 6.46 2.85
N THR A 272 -19.46 6.54 3.97
CA THR A 272 -20.80 5.95 4.12
C THR A 272 -21.79 6.52 3.10
N GLU A 273 -21.78 7.83 2.89
CA GLU A 273 -22.60 8.50 1.88
C GLU A 273 -22.28 8.04 0.46
N ILE A 274 -21.01 7.86 0.10
CA ILE A 274 -20.65 7.39 -1.25
C ILE A 274 -21.16 5.96 -1.47
N TYR A 275 -21.01 5.04 -0.51
CA TYR A 275 -21.49 3.66 -0.66
C TYR A 275 -23.02 3.62 -0.89
N ALA A 276 -23.76 4.53 -0.26
CA ALA A 276 -25.20 4.66 -0.41
C ALA A 276 -25.63 5.42 -1.69
N SER A 277 -24.71 6.10 -2.37
CA SER A 277 -25.03 7.00 -3.47
C SER A 277 -25.41 6.25 -4.77
N PRO A 278 -26.40 6.73 -5.54
CA PRO A 278 -26.60 6.27 -6.91
C PRO A 278 -25.40 6.60 -7.81
N ASP A 279 -24.65 7.66 -7.49
CA ASP A 279 -23.53 8.18 -8.31
C ASP A 279 -22.18 7.57 -7.94
N LYS A 280 -22.17 6.54 -7.11
CA LYS A 280 -20.94 5.90 -6.59
C LYS A 280 -19.97 5.44 -7.66
N THR A 281 -20.46 5.08 -8.86
CA THR A 281 -19.63 4.69 -10.00
C THR A 281 -18.77 5.84 -10.54
N ASN A 282 -19.08 7.08 -10.17
CA ASN A 282 -18.32 8.27 -10.56
C ASN A 282 -17.14 8.57 -9.64
N PHE A 283 -17.06 7.90 -8.49
CA PHE A 283 -15.95 8.04 -7.54
C PHE A 283 -14.86 6.99 -7.80
N ARG A 284 -13.60 7.35 -7.50
CA ARG A 284 -12.42 6.47 -7.58
C ARG A 284 -11.56 6.62 -6.33
N ASN A 285 -10.68 5.64 -6.10
CA ASN A 285 -9.79 5.58 -4.94
C ASN A 285 -10.54 5.51 -3.60
N VAL A 286 -11.79 5.04 -3.59
CA VAL A 286 -12.61 4.88 -2.38
C VAL A 286 -12.02 3.77 -1.51
N LYS A 287 -11.49 2.71 -2.13
CA LYS A 287 -10.76 1.64 -1.43
C LYS A 287 -9.54 2.18 -0.69
N ASN A 288 -8.73 3.03 -1.34
CA ASN A 288 -7.56 3.64 -0.73
C ASN A 288 -7.95 4.55 0.44
N LEU A 289 -9.00 5.36 0.25
CA LEU A 289 -9.56 6.21 1.30
C LEU A 289 -9.99 5.41 2.52
N THR A 290 -10.81 4.39 2.32
CA THR A 290 -11.33 3.53 3.41
C THR A 290 -10.19 2.81 4.11
N LYS A 291 -9.25 2.21 3.36
CA LYS A 291 -8.10 1.49 3.92
C LYS A 291 -7.21 2.40 4.75
N ARG A 292 -6.81 3.55 4.21
CA ARG A 292 -5.90 4.50 4.91
C ARG A 292 -6.58 5.19 6.09
N LEU A 293 -7.90 5.41 6.02
CA LEU A 293 -8.68 5.89 7.15
C LEU A 293 -8.63 4.89 8.31
N LEU A 294 -8.96 3.62 8.07
CA LEU A 294 -8.98 2.60 9.11
C LEU A 294 -7.58 2.30 9.66
N SER A 295 -6.55 2.26 8.81
CA SER A 295 -5.16 2.11 9.28
C SER A 295 -4.64 3.34 10.05
N SER A 296 -5.32 4.48 9.96
CA SER A 296 -4.93 5.71 10.66
C SER A 296 -5.50 5.81 12.08
N VAL A 297 -6.36 4.89 12.50
CA VAL A 297 -6.92 4.86 13.87
C VAL A 297 -6.38 3.65 14.64
N SER A 298 -6.24 3.76 15.95
CA SER A 298 -5.75 2.66 16.80
C SER A 298 -6.75 1.49 16.84
N GLU A 299 -6.33 0.31 17.29
CA GLU A 299 -7.23 -0.85 17.46
C GLU A 299 -8.45 -0.52 18.35
N VAL A 300 -8.23 0.22 19.43
CA VAL A 300 -9.30 0.66 20.34
C VAL A 300 -10.28 1.61 19.64
N GLU A 301 -9.77 2.51 18.80
CA GLU A 301 -10.59 3.42 17.99
C GLU A 301 -11.34 2.68 16.88
N GLN A 302 -10.70 1.75 16.17
CA GLN A 302 -11.34 0.89 15.17
C GLN A 302 -12.52 0.13 15.79
N TYR A 303 -12.34 -0.41 16.99
CA TYR A 303 -13.41 -1.10 17.70
C TYR A 303 -14.60 -0.16 17.92
N LYS A 304 -14.36 1.07 18.41
CA LYS A 304 -15.40 2.08 18.62
C LYS A 304 -16.14 2.48 17.33
N LEU A 305 -15.50 2.39 16.16
CA LEU A 305 -16.12 2.69 14.86
C LEU A 305 -17.02 1.58 14.33
N VAL A 306 -17.00 0.37 14.88
CA VAL A 306 -17.80 -0.78 14.40
C VAL A 306 -19.28 -0.44 14.21
N PRO A 307 -19.98 0.25 15.13
CA PRO A 307 -21.38 0.62 14.93
C PRO A 307 -21.61 1.55 13.73
N ASP A 308 -20.65 2.42 13.41
CA ASP A 308 -20.73 3.30 12.24
C ASP A 308 -20.40 2.55 10.95
N LEU A 309 -19.45 1.62 10.97
CA LEU A 309 -19.12 0.76 9.83
C LEU A 309 -20.31 -0.14 9.44
N LEU A 310 -21.13 -0.57 10.39
CA LEU A 310 -22.36 -1.32 10.11
C LEU A 310 -23.42 -0.51 9.35
N LYS A 311 -23.32 0.83 9.34
CA LYS A 311 -24.23 1.69 8.58
C LYS A 311 -23.87 1.76 7.10
N ILE A 312 -22.66 1.32 6.72
CA ILE A 312 -22.21 1.27 5.32
C ILE A 312 -23.00 0.16 4.60
N PRO A 313 -23.82 0.50 3.58
CA PRO A 313 -24.62 -0.49 2.88
C PRO A 313 -23.77 -1.33 1.92
N PHE A 314 -24.28 -2.52 1.56
CA PHE A 314 -23.75 -3.28 0.43
C PHE A 314 -23.89 -2.44 -0.85
N PRO A 315 -22.81 -2.24 -1.62
CA PRO A 315 -22.84 -1.40 -2.82
C PRO A 315 -23.55 -2.13 -3.98
N GLU A 316 -24.78 -1.73 -4.29
CA GLU A 316 -25.57 -2.30 -5.39
C GLU A 316 -25.16 -1.74 -6.76
N ASP A 317 -25.39 -2.48 -7.84
CA ASP A 317 -25.22 -1.99 -9.23
C ASP A 317 -23.81 -1.48 -9.59
N LEU A 318 -22.77 -2.09 -9.01
CA LEU A 318 -21.39 -1.80 -9.40
C LEU A 318 -21.11 -2.31 -10.82
N ASN A 319 -20.45 -1.47 -11.63
CA ASN A 319 -19.91 -1.90 -12.91
C ASN A 319 -18.53 -2.57 -12.72
N LEU A 320 -18.09 -3.33 -13.73
CA LEU A 320 -16.81 -4.06 -13.69
C LEU A 320 -15.58 -3.17 -13.42
N LEU A 321 -15.66 -1.87 -13.73
CA LEU A 321 -14.54 -0.95 -13.57
C LEU A 321 -14.36 -0.48 -12.12
N VAL A 322 -15.41 -0.47 -11.29
CA VAL A 322 -15.37 0.04 -9.90
C VAL A 322 -15.61 -1.06 -8.86
N ASN A 323 -15.71 -2.32 -9.28
CA ASN A 323 -16.05 -3.41 -8.38
C ASN A 323 -15.03 -3.57 -7.23
N ASP A 324 -13.76 -3.24 -7.49
CA ASP A 324 -12.68 -3.29 -6.50
C ASP A 324 -12.54 -2.02 -5.64
N GLU A 325 -13.32 -0.97 -5.90
CA GLU A 325 -13.29 0.28 -5.14
C GLU A 325 -14.10 0.22 -3.84
N PHE A 326 -15.13 -0.63 -3.80
CA PHE A 326 -16.12 -0.69 -2.70
C PHE A 326 -16.02 -2.00 -1.92
N LEU A 327 -14.94 -2.13 -1.14
CA LEU A 327 -14.71 -3.31 -0.30
C LEU A 327 -15.59 -3.30 0.96
N ASN A 328 -15.87 -4.49 1.49
CA ASN A 328 -16.44 -4.57 2.83
C ASN A 328 -15.45 -3.95 3.84
N PRO A 329 -15.84 -2.89 4.59
CA PRO A 329 -14.94 -2.22 5.52
C PRO A 329 -14.41 -3.14 6.62
N PHE A 330 -15.13 -4.21 6.95
CA PHE A 330 -14.69 -5.20 7.95
C PHE A 330 -13.50 -6.04 7.49
N LEU A 331 -13.23 -6.14 6.17
CA LEU A 331 -12.01 -6.76 5.65
C LEU A 331 -10.75 -5.88 5.83
N LEU A 332 -10.95 -4.61 6.18
CA LEU A 332 -9.89 -3.62 6.31
C LEU A 332 -9.55 -3.32 7.77
N LEU A 333 -10.25 -3.95 8.72
CA LEU A 333 -9.96 -3.82 10.14
C LEU A 333 -8.72 -4.64 10.51
N GLU A 334 -7.87 -4.06 11.34
CA GLU A 334 -6.70 -4.73 11.92
C GLU A 334 -7.07 -5.30 13.30
N LEU A 335 -8.29 -5.85 13.42
CA LEU A 335 -8.86 -6.37 14.66
C LEU A 335 -9.21 -7.85 14.54
N ASN A 336 -8.52 -8.69 15.30
CA ASN A 336 -8.82 -10.12 15.37
C ASN A 336 -9.68 -10.50 16.58
N GLN A 337 -9.74 -9.64 17.60
CA GLN A 337 -10.50 -9.85 18.83
C GLN A 337 -10.85 -8.51 19.47
N LYS A 338 -11.75 -8.54 20.44
CA LYS A 338 -12.09 -7.36 21.25
C LYS A 338 -10.83 -6.83 21.98
N PRO A 339 -10.50 -5.52 21.88
CA PRO A 339 -9.40 -4.92 22.64
C PRO A 339 -9.59 -5.07 24.16
N GLU A 340 -8.49 -5.35 24.86
CA GLU A 340 -8.51 -5.51 26.31
C GLU A 340 -9.02 -4.24 27.01
N ARG A 341 -9.73 -4.41 28.15
CA ARG A 341 -10.23 -3.32 29.02
C ARG A 341 -11.17 -2.32 28.33
N THR A 342 -11.69 -2.65 27.15
CA THR A 342 -12.68 -1.82 26.45
C THR A 342 -14.10 -2.31 26.76
N PRO A 343 -15.07 -1.41 27.07
CA PRO A 343 -16.46 -1.83 27.31
C PRO A 343 -17.07 -2.45 26.04
N VAL A 344 -18.06 -3.33 26.21
CA VAL A 344 -18.81 -3.88 25.08
C VAL A 344 -19.60 -2.75 24.42
N LEU A 345 -19.63 -2.72 23.08
CA LEU A 345 -20.38 -1.73 22.32
C LEU A 345 -21.84 -2.13 22.21
N GLU A 346 -22.72 -1.13 22.26
CA GLU A 346 -24.13 -1.32 21.93
C GLU A 346 -24.32 -1.21 20.42
N ILE A 347 -24.90 -2.25 19.81
CA ILE A 347 -25.24 -2.28 18.39
C ILE A 347 -26.75 -2.28 18.23
N GLN A 348 -27.24 -1.49 17.28
CA GLN A 348 -28.66 -1.49 16.92
C GLN A 348 -29.06 -2.88 16.37
N PRO A 349 -30.02 -3.59 17.00
CA PRO A 349 -30.38 -4.96 16.60
C PRO A 349 -30.77 -5.09 15.11
N GLY A 350 -31.46 -4.07 14.57
CA GLY A 350 -31.90 -4.05 13.18
C GLY A 350 -30.76 -4.12 12.14
N LEU A 351 -29.54 -3.66 12.48
CA LEU A 351 -28.37 -3.76 11.60
C LEU A 351 -27.89 -5.21 11.52
N VAL A 352 -27.80 -5.90 12.65
CA VAL A 352 -27.41 -7.31 12.73
C VAL A 352 -28.45 -8.20 12.05
N ASP A 353 -29.73 -7.96 12.31
CA ASP A 353 -30.83 -8.68 11.67
C ASP A 353 -30.83 -8.52 10.14
N SER A 354 -30.43 -7.34 9.65
CA SER A 354 -30.28 -7.08 8.21
C SER A 354 -29.18 -7.94 7.60
N LEU A 355 -28.03 -8.07 8.27
CA LEU A 355 -26.93 -8.92 7.80
C LEU A 355 -27.36 -10.39 7.75
N PHE A 356 -28.04 -10.90 8.78
CA PHE A 356 -28.56 -12.27 8.75
C PHE A 356 -29.53 -12.51 7.58
N ARG A 357 -30.46 -11.57 7.32
CA ARG A 357 -31.33 -11.67 6.14
C ARG A 357 -30.55 -11.67 4.82
N GLN A 358 -29.47 -10.89 4.72
CA GLN A 358 -28.62 -10.86 3.53
C GLN A 358 -27.81 -12.15 3.34
N ALA A 359 -27.30 -12.73 4.43
CA ALA A 359 -26.59 -14.01 4.41
C ALA A 359 -27.47 -15.16 3.89
N GLU A 360 -28.79 -15.04 4.10
CA GLU A 360 -29.79 -16.00 3.66
C GLU A 360 -30.15 -15.88 2.16
N LEU A 361 -29.80 -14.78 1.47
CA LEU A 361 -30.13 -14.58 0.05
C LEU A 361 -29.30 -15.47 -0.89
N ASP A 362 -29.86 -15.83 -2.04
CA ASP A 362 -29.17 -16.53 -3.14
C ASP A 362 -28.34 -15.55 -4.01
N ASN A 363 -27.61 -14.64 -3.37
CA ASN A 363 -26.69 -13.72 -4.02
C ASN A 363 -25.31 -13.88 -3.38
N SER A 364 -24.32 -14.33 -4.16
CA SER A 364 -22.98 -14.66 -3.65
C SER A 364 -22.27 -13.47 -3.01
N ASP A 365 -22.39 -12.28 -3.61
CA ASP A 365 -21.66 -11.09 -3.13
C ASP A 365 -22.29 -10.51 -1.86
N ARG A 366 -23.63 -10.47 -1.79
CA ARG A 366 -24.34 -10.11 -0.55
C ARG A 366 -24.08 -11.10 0.57
N ARG A 367 -24.05 -12.39 0.25
CA ARG A 367 -23.72 -13.41 1.24
C ARG A 367 -22.29 -13.22 1.76
N ARG A 368 -21.30 -13.05 0.88
CA ARG A 368 -19.91 -12.77 1.28
C ARG A 368 -19.83 -11.55 2.18
N TRP A 369 -20.47 -10.45 1.78
CA TRP A 369 -20.53 -9.23 2.58
C TRP A 369 -21.10 -9.49 3.98
N ALA A 370 -22.26 -10.13 4.06
CA ALA A 370 -22.95 -10.39 5.32
C ALA A 370 -22.17 -11.34 6.24
N ILE A 371 -21.67 -12.46 5.69
CA ILE A 371 -20.90 -13.44 6.46
C ILE A 371 -19.61 -12.82 6.99
N THR A 372 -18.89 -12.05 6.16
CA THR A 372 -17.69 -11.34 6.58
C THR A 372 -17.98 -10.38 7.74
N SER A 373 -19.02 -9.55 7.63
CA SER A 373 -19.41 -8.64 8.72
C SER A 373 -19.82 -9.38 9.99
N LEU A 374 -20.65 -10.42 9.89
CA LEU A 374 -21.11 -11.21 11.04
C LEU A 374 -19.97 -11.97 11.73
N VAL A 375 -19.04 -12.53 10.98
CA VAL A 375 -17.84 -13.18 11.53
C VAL A 375 -16.99 -12.18 12.29
N THR A 376 -16.79 -10.97 11.77
CA THR A 376 -16.05 -9.94 12.50
C THR A 376 -16.79 -9.55 13.79
N LEU A 377 -18.11 -9.38 13.77
CA LEU A 377 -18.89 -9.12 14.98
C LEU A 377 -18.77 -10.27 16.00
N HIS A 378 -18.76 -11.52 15.54
CA HIS A 378 -18.55 -12.69 16.41
C HIS A 378 -17.17 -12.65 17.09
N ASN A 379 -16.10 -12.44 16.31
CA ASN A 379 -14.73 -12.35 16.83
C ASN A 379 -14.55 -11.20 17.83
N LEU A 380 -15.29 -10.11 17.63
CA LEU A 380 -15.31 -8.94 18.50
C LEU A 380 -16.23 -9.08 19.73
N GLN A 381 -16.85 -10.25 19.92
CA GLN A 381 -17.79 -10.54 21.01
C GLN A 381 -19.01 -9.60 21.03
N LEU A 382 -19.50 -9.26 19.84
CA LEU A 382 -20.64 -8.36 19.62
C LEU A 382 -21.92 -9.10 19.20
N LEU A 383 -21.86 -10.42 19.07
CA LEU A 383 -23.02 -11.29 18.86
C LEU A 383 -23.33 -12.07 20.15
N ASP A 384 -24.61 -12.24 20.46
CA ASP A 384 -25.04 -13.12 21.54
C ASP A 384 -24.96 -14.61 21.15
N ASP A 385 -25.24 -15.51 22.10
CA ASP A 385 -25.19 -16.97 21.87
C ASP A 385 -26.20 -17.45 20.82
N VAL A 386 -27.37 -16.79 20.71
CA VAL A 386 -28.42 -17.15 19.75
C VAL A 386 -28.00 -16.74 18.35
N GLN A 387 -27.49 -15.52 18.21
CA GLN A 387 -26.93 -14.98 16.96
C GLN A 387 -25.70 -15.77 16.52
N SER A 388 -24.82 -16.16 17.43
CA SER A 388 -23.64 -16.98 17.12
C SER A 388 -24.03 -18.38 16.61
N LYS A 389 -25.07 -18.99 17.18
CA LYS A 389 -25.64 -20.25 16.66
C LYS A 389 -26.28 -20.08 15.29
N LYS A 390 -26.97 -18.96 15.05
CA LYS A 390 -27.53 -18.65 13.74
C LYS A 390 -26.42 -18.48 12.69
N LEU A 391 -25.36 -17.74 13.02
CA LEU A 391 -24.20 -17.55 12.18
C LEU A 391 -23.55 -18.89 11.79
N ALA A 392 -23.44 -19.84 12.74
CA ALA A 392 -22.98 -21.18 12.43
C ALA A 392 -23.83 -21.86 11.34
N GLY A 393 -25.16 -21.76 11.44
CA GLY A 393 -26.06 -22.27 10.40
C GLY A 393 -25.83 -21.61 9.05
N ASP A 394 -25.71 -20.28 9.02
CA ASP A 394 -25.59 -19.52 7.77
C ASP A 394 -24.23 -19.73 7.07
N ILE A 395 -23.14 -19.85 7.84
CA ILE A 395 -21.81 -20.20 7.31
C ILE A 395 -21.85 -21.57 6.63
N TRP A 396 -22.38 -22.58 7.32
CA TRP A 396 -22.34 -23.98 6.88
C TRP A 396 -23.48 -24.38 5.93
N ARG A 397 -24.39 -23.46 5.62
CA ARG A 397 -25.49 -23.68 4.67
C ARG A 397 -25.03 -23.97 3.25
N ILE A 398 -23.93 -23.34 2.83
CA ILE A 398 -23.35 -23.51 1.49
C ILE A 398 -21.94 -24.05 1.68
N THR A 399 -21.71 -25.26 1.18
CA THR A 399 -20.42 -25.95 1.29
C THR A 399 -19.88 -26.35 -0.08
N ASP A 400 -18.55 -26.42 -0.19
CA ASP A 400 -17.86 -26.95 -1.35
C ASP A 400 -17.95 -28.48 -1.40
N LYS A 401 -17.29 -29.08 -2.40
CA LYS A 401 -17.23 -30.53 -2.60
C LYS A 401 -16.55 -31.31 -1.44
N TYR A 402 -15.85 -30.63 -0.54
CA TYR A 402 -15.21 -31.23 0.64
C TYR A 402 -16.05 -31.06 1.91
N GLY A 403 -17.25 -30.47 1.79
CA GLY A 403 -18.13 -30.18 2.92
C GLY A 403 -17.69 -28.97 3.74
N LEU A 404 -16.69 -28.18 3.28
CA LEU A 404 -16.25 -26.97 3.95
C LEU A 404 -17.04 -25.76 3.43
N PRO A 405 -17.27 -24.72 4.23
CA PRO A 405 -18.03 -23.55 3.80
C PRO A 405 -17.47 -22.90 2.52
N ASP A 406 -18.37 -22.51 1.62
CA ASP A 406 -18.07 -21.86 0.34
C ASP A 406 -18.83 -20.52 0.20
N GLY A 407 -18.47 -19.72 -0.80
CA GLY A 407 -19.07 -18.41 -1.05
C GLY A 407 -18.81 -17.42 0.10
N THR A 408 -17.60 -17.45 0.67
CA THR A 408 -17.12 -16.54 1.72
C THR A 408 -15.77 -15.94 1.35
N ASP A 409 -15.29 -14.94 2.11
CA ASP A 409 -13.96 -14.35 1.94
C ASP A 409 -12.85 -15.02 2.77
N PHE A 410 -13.15 -16.15 3.43
CA PHE A 410 -12.25 -16.78 4.38
C PHE A 410 -11.50 -17.98 3.78
N TYR A 411 -10.25 -18.15 4.19
CA TYR A 411 -9.53 -19.41 4.00
C TYR A 411 -10.23 -20.53 4.78
N LYS A 412 -10.08 -21.77 4.31
CA LYS A 412 -10.76 -22.93 4.90
C LYS A 412 -10.32 -23.19 6.33
N PHE A 413 -9.06 -22.90 6.67
CA PHE A 413 -8.58 -23.04 8.05
C PHE A 413 -9.28 -22.11 9.05
N ALA A 414 -9.92 -21.02 8.59
CA ALA A 414 -10.65 -20.11 9.47
C ALA A 414 -11.85 -20.81 10.13
N PHE A 415 -12.50 -21.73 9.41
CA PHE A 415 -13.66 -22.50 9.90
C PHE A 415 -13.33 -23.51 11.00
N LEU A 416 -12.05 -23.67 11.33
CA LEU A 416 -11.61 -24.44 12.50
C LEU A 416 -11.91 -23.71 13.82
N ARG A 417 -12.04 -22.37 13.81
CA ARG A 417 -12.37 -21.56 15.01
C ARG A 417 -13.75 -20.92 14.94
N LEU A 418 -14.27 -20.70 13.73
CA LEU A 418 -15.56 -20.06 13.55
C LEU A 418 -16.70 -20.99 14.02
N PRO A 419 -17.86 -20.43 14.40
CA PRO A 419 -19.02 -21.21 14.83
C PRO A 419 -19.41 -22.27 13.79
N HIS A 420 -19.72 -23.47 14.27
CA HIS A 420 -20.19 -24.58 13.44
C HIS A 420 -21.37 -25.32 14.10
N PRO A 421 -22.24 -25.96 13.31
CA PRO A 421 -23.26 -26.87 13.84
C PRO A 421 -22.64 -28.00 14.65
N GLY A 422 -23.32 -28.47 15.71
CA GLY A 422 -22.77 -29.45 16.65
C GLY A 422 -22.54 -30.86 16.06
N ASP A 423 -23.14 -31.15 14.91
CA ASP A 423 -22.98 -32.38 14.13
C ASP A 423 -21.85 -32.32 13.09
N VAL A 424 -21.24 -31.14 12.91
CA VAL A 424 -20.13 -30.93 11.98
C VAL A 424 -18.81 -31.03 12.74
N ASP A 425 -17.85 -31.75 12.16
CA ASP A 425 -16.45 -31.79 12.60
C ASP A 425 -15.56 -31.05 11.58
N PRO A 426 -15.29 -29.74 11.78
CA PRO A 426 -14.49 -28.95 10.85
C PRO A 426 -13.05 -29.47 10.71
N ALA A 427 -12.47 -30.03 11.79
CA ALA A 427 -11.11 -30.52 11.80
C ALA A 427 -10.97 -31.72 10.88
N GLN A 428 -11.89 -32.67 10.95
CA GLN A 428 -11.88 -33.84 10.07
C GLN A 428 -12.10 -33.46 8.60
N LEU A 429 -13.04 -32.55 8.32
CA LEU A 429 -13.31 -32.06 6.95
C LEU A 429 -12.08 -31.34 6.38
N PHE A 430 -11.43 -30.50 7.17
CA PHE A 430 -10.23 -29.78 6.76
C PHE A 430 -9.04 -30.72 6.49
N LYS A 431 -8.80 -31.70 7.37
CA LYS A 431 -7.74 -32.70 7.14
C LYS A 431 -7.99 -33.51 5.88
N ASN A 432 -9.24 -33.91 5.62
CA ASN A 432 -9.62 -34.57 4.38
C ASN A 432 -9.36 -33.68 3.16
N TYR A 433 -9.72 -32.39 3.22
CA TYR A 433 -9.43 -31.42 2.18
C TYR A 433 -7.92 -31.31 1.90
N VAL A 434 -7.09 -31.20 2.94
CA VAL A 434 -5.64 -31.13 2.79
C VAL A 434 -5.08 -32.40 2.16
N LYS A 435 -5.56 -33.57 2.59
CA LYS A 435 -5.15 -34.88 2.08
C LYS A 435 -5.38 -35.06 0.59
N VAL A 436 -6.52 -34.62 0.08
CA VAL A 436 -6.91 -34.83 -1.34
C VAL A 436 -6.49 -33.69 -2.27
N THR A 437 -6.13 -32.52 -1.73
CA THR A 437 -5.75 -31.36 -2.55
C THR A 437 -4.28 -31.45 -2.96
N PRO A 438 -3.94 -31.57 -4.25
CA PRO A 438 -2.55 -31.77 -4.68
C PRO A 438 -1.69 -30.52 -4.49
N PHE A 439 -0.39 -30.72 -4.28
CA PHE A 439 0.61 -29.65 -4.42
C PHE A 439 0.81 -29.29 -5.91
N PRO A 440 1.29 -28.09 -6.24
CA PRO A 440 1.36 -27.61 -7.62
C PRO A 440 2.57 -28.20 -8.38
N ILE A 441 2.59 -29.52 -8.55
CA ILE A 441 3.62 -30.24 -9.31
C ILE A 441 3.50 -29.86 -10.79
N GLN A 442 4.57 -29.29 -11.35
CA GLN A 442 4.59 -28.85 -12.74
C GLN A 442 4.87 -30.01 -13.70
N LYS A 443 5.69 -30.97 -13.31
CA LYS A 443 6.01 -32.16 -14.11
C LYS A 443 4.77 -32.96 -14.56
N ASP A 444 3.71 -32.94 -13.76
CA ASP A 444 2.48 -33.71 -13.99
C ASP A 444 1.42 -32.97 -14.82
N LYS A 445 1.65 -31.70 -15.18
CA LYS A 445 0.72 -30.93 -15.99
C LYS A 445 0.80 -31.33 -17.46
N GLN A 446 -0.38 -31.57 -18.06
CA GLN A 446 -0.52 -31.80 -19.51
C GLN A 446 -0.09 -30.57 -20.33
N ASP A 447 -0.30 -29.36 -19.80
CA ASP A 447 0.21 -28.11 -20.35
C ASP A 447 1.60 -27.82 -19.79
N LYS A 448 2.57 -27.60 -20.68
CA LYS A 448 3.96 -27.27 -20.32
C LYS A 448 4.11 -25.83 -19.81
N GLY A 449 3.08 -25.00 -19.89
CA GLY A 449 3.09 -23.64 -19.35
C GLY A 449 3.31 -23.60 -17.84
N VAL A 450 4.25 -22.76 -17.39
CA VAL A 450 4.48 -22.48 -15.96
C VAL A 450 3.68 -21.24 -15.57
N SER A 451 2.76 -21.39 -14.61
CA SER A 451 2.02 -20.26 -14.04
C SER A 451 2.95 -19.42 -13.16
N ILE A 452 3.10 -18.13 -13.43
CA ILE A 452 3.87 -17.22 -12.56
C ILE A 452 2.96 -16.77 -11.42
N THR A 453 3.16 -17.35 -10.23
CA THR A 453 2.34 -17.09 -9.03
C THR A 453 3.03 -16.19 -8.02
N GLY A 454 4.34 -15.92 -8.21
CA GLY A 454 5.15 -15.25 -7.19
C GLY A 454 5.29 -16.08 -5.91
N GLY A 455 5.19 -17.41 -6.04
CA GLY A 455 5.16 -18.34 -4.89
C GLY A 455 3.83 -18.39 -4.16
N HIS A 456 2.74 -17.80 -4.67
CA HIS A 456 1.42 -17.93 -4.04
C HIS A 456 0.86 -19.35 -4.21
N ILE A 457 0.91 -20.14 -3.14
CA ILE A 457 0.45 -21.54 -3.13
C ILE A 457 -0.68 -21.69 -2.10
N PRO A 458 -1.96 -21.72 -2.54
CA PRO A 458 -3.11 -21.72 -1.62
C PRO A 458 -3.06 -22.85 -0.59
N ILE A 459 -2.75 -24.09 -1.01
CA ILE A 459 -2.72 -25.23 -0.08
C ILE A 459 -1.64 -25.10 1.00
N VAL A 460 -0.50 -24.46 0.71
CA VAL A 460 0.54 -24.22 1.72
C VAL A 460 0.04 -23.21 2.76
N GLN A 461 -0.61 -22.13 2.32
CA GLN A 461 -1.22 -21.13 3.22
C GLN A 461 -2.31 -21.77 4.09
N GLU A 462 -3.13 -22.65 3.53
CA GLU A 462 -4.15 -23.39 4.28
C GLU A 462 -3.53 -24.23 5.41
N ILE A 463 -2.49 -25.00 5.11
CA ILE A 463 -1.83 -25.88 6.09
C ILE A 463 -1.15 -25.07 7.20
N ILE A 464 -0.41 -24.00 6.83
CA ILE A 464 0.26 -23.13 7.80
C ILE A 464 -0.77 -22.39 8.66
N GLY A 465 -1.82 -21.83 8.06
CA GLY A 465 -2.87 -21.11 8.78
C GLY A 465 -3.60 -21.98 9.81
N ALA A 466 -3.77 -23.28 9.50
CA ALA A 466 -4.35 -24.23 10.44
C ALA A 466 -3.52 -24.46 11.70
N ASN A 467 -2.21 -24.19 11.69
CA ASN A 467 -1.30 -24.37 12.83
C ASN A 467 -1.68 -23.51 14.04
N GLY A 468 -2.34 -22.37 13.82
CA GLY A 468 -2.80 -21.51 14.93
C GLY A 468 -3.95 -22.10 15.75
N ASN A 469 -4.56 -23.23 15.34
CA ASN A 469 -5.66 -23.90 16.06
C ASN A 469 -5.19 -24.75 17.25
N GLY A 470 -4.02 -24.45 17.79
CA GLY A 470 -3.39 -25.16 18.89
C GLY A 470 -2.34 -26.17 18.41
N GLY A 471 -1.30 -26.34 19.24
CA GLY A 471 -0.14 -27.17 18.91
C GLY A 471 -0.43 -28.66 18.71
N SER A 472 -1.64 -29.14 18.99
CA SER A 472 -2.06 -30.54 18.81
C SER A 472 -2.86 -30.79 17.53
N PHE A 473 -3.18 -29.75 16.74
CA PHE A 473 -4.01 -29.93 15.53
C PHE A 473 -3.35 -30.89 14.52
N TRP A 474 -2.07 -30.64 14.23
CA TRP A 474 -1.24 -31.51 13.40
C TRP A 474 -0.58 -32.59 14.24
N THR A 475 -0.81 -33.85 13.89
CA THR A 475 -0.13 -35.02 14.49
C THR A 475 1.21 -35.31 13.81
N ALA A 476 2.02 -36.19 14.40
CA ALA A 476 3.27 -36.63 13.76
C ALA A 476 2.99 -37.42 12.46
N GLU A 477 1.89 -38.18 12.42
CA GLU A 477 1.42 -38.89 11.24
C GLU A 477 0.98 -37.92 10.13
N ASP A 478 0.23 -36.87 10.48
CA ASP A 478 -0.14 -35.82 9.52
C ASP A 478 1.11 -35.14 8.95
N ALA A 479 2.08 -34.80 9.81
CA ALA A 479 3.33 -34.17 9.42
C ALA A 479 4.16 -35.07 8.49
N ALA A 480 4.19 -36.37 8.75
CA ALA A 480 4.84 -37.36 7.89
C ALA A 480 4.17 -37.47 6.52
N GLU A 481 2.83 -37.49 6.46
CA GLU A 481 2.07 -37.52 5.21
C GLU A 481 2.30 -36.25 4.38
N ILE A 482 2.31 -35.07 5.03
CA ILE A 482 2.64 -33.80 4.39
C ILE A 482 4.06 -33.83 3.84
N LEU A 483 5.05 -34.25 4.65
CA LEU A 483 6.45 -34.33 4.24
C LEU A 483 6.63 -35.20 3.00
N GLN A 484 6.01 -36.38 2.96
CA GLN A 484 6.10 -37.27 1.81
C GLN A 484 5.66 -36.58 0.51
N ARG A 485 4.54 -35.85 0.57
CA ARG A 485 4.02 -35.10 -0.58
C ARG A 485 4.86 -33.89 -0.96
N LEU A 486 5.54 -33.26 0.02
CA LEU A 486 6.52 -32.21 -0.26
C LEU A 486 7.76 -32.75 -0.94
N ILE A 487 8.23 -33.94 -0.55
CA ILE A 487 9.35 -34.63 -1.21
C ILE A 487 8.97 -34.96 -2.66
N GLU A 488 7.78 -35.52 -2.89
CA GLU A 488 7.26 -35.78 -4.24
C GLU A 488 7.26 -34.51 -5.11
N TRP A 489 6.82 -33.39 -4.54
CA TRP A 489 6.82 -32.12 -5.23
C TRP A 489 8.22 -31.59 -5.50
N TRP A 490 9.13 -31.65 -4.52
CA TRP A 490 10.53 -31.27 -4.67
C TRP A 490 11.22 -32.09 -5.76
N ASP A 491 11.13 -33.42 -5.70
CA ASP A 491 11.80 -34.32 -6.64
C ASP A 491 11.26 -34.17 -8.07
N ALA A 492 9.98 -33.84 -8.22
CA ALA A 492 9.39 -33.60 -9.53
C ALA A 492 9.91 -32.32 -10.20
N ASP A 493 10.16 -31.27 -9.42
CA ASP A 493 10.34 -29.92 -9.96
C ASP A 493 11.71 -29.28 -9.64
N LYS A 494 12.58 -29.87 -8.81
CA LYS A 494 13.88 -29.26 -8.40
C LYS A 494 14.81 -28.90 -9.56
N GLU A 495 14.78 -29.66 -10.65
CA GLU A 495 15.59 -29.39 -11.85
C GLU A 495 15.24 -28.04 -12.51
N ARG A 496 14.03 -27.50 -12.25
CA ARG A 496 13.58 -26.19 -12.74
C ARG A 496 14.41 -25.02 -12.20
N LEU A 497 15.09 -25.21 -11.07
CA LEU A 497 16.00 -24.21 -10.50
C LEU A 497 17.24 -23.97 -11.36
N SER A 498 17.58 -24.93 -12.23
CA SER A 498 18.78 -24.93 -13.07
C SER A 498 18.47 -24.73 -14.56
N GLU A 499 17.23 -24.38 -14.92
CA GLU A 499 16.84 -24.17 -16.31
C GLU A 499 17.51 -22.93 -16.91
N LYS A 500 18.05 -23.08 -18.12
CA LYS A 500 18.70 -21.98 -18.85
C LYS A 500 17.66 -20.97 -19.32
N GLU A 501 17.91 -19.70 -19.00
CA GLU A 501 17.06 -18.59 -19.42
C GLU A 501 17.23 -18.32 -20.93
N ASN A 502 16.13 -18.43 -21.68
CA ASN A 502 16.06 -18.04 -23.09
C ASN A 502 15.05 -16.89 -23.31
N LEU A 503 14.56 -16.26 -22.24
CA LEU A 503 13.49 -15.26 -22.31
C LEU A 503 14.04 -13.83 -22.16
N PRO A 504 13.46 -12.82 -22.85
CA PRO A 504 13.79 -11.42 -22.65
C PRO A 504 13.51 -10.95 -21.21
N GLU A 505 14.26 -9.97 -20.71
CA GLU A 505 14.20 -9.38 -19.34
C GLU A 505 12.80 -8.91 -18.86
N VAL A 506 11.79 -8.88 -19.73
CA VAL A 506 10.43 -8.39 -19.45
C VAL A 506 9.55 -9.45 -18.76
N PHE A 507 9.94 -10.74 -18.77
CA PHE A 507 9.16 -11.83 -18.15
C PHE A 507 9.81 -12.31 -16.85
N SER A 508 8.99 -12.70 -15.87
CA SER A 508 9.46 -13.35 -14.64
C SER A 508 10.21 -14.65 -14.96
N SER A 509 11.40 -14.81 -14.39
CA SER A 509 12.26 -15.97 -14.60
C SER A 509 11.61 -17.24 -14.03
N ILE A 510 11.64 -18.34 -14.81
CA ILE A 510 11.14 -19.65 -14.37
C ILE A 510 11.90 -20.13 -13.13
N PRO A 511 13.26 -20.12 -13.10
CA PRO A 511 14.01 -20.37 -11.88
C PRO A 511 13.56 -19.52 -10.68
N GLU A 512 13.31 -18.22 -10.85
CA GLU A 512 12.84 -17.35 -9.76
C GLU A 512 11.44 -17.72 -9.25
N GLU A 513 10.52 -18.10 -10.14
CA GLU A 513 9.20 -18.62 -9.74
C GLU A 513 9.34 -19.90 -8.90
N PHE A 514 10.20 -20.84 -9.30
CA PHE A 514 10.42 -22.07 -8.53
C PHE A 514 11.17 -21.82 -7.21
N ARG A 515 12.10 -20.85 -7.17
CA ARG A 515 12.69 -20.36 -5.90
C ARG A 515 11.61 -19.84 -4.96
N ALA A 516 10.68 -19.01 -5.45
CA ALA A 516 9.59 -18.46 -4.66
C ALA A 516 8.62 -19.54 -4.16
N ARG A 517 8.33 -20.56 -4.99
CA ARG A 517 7.50 -21.71 -4.61
C ARG A 517 8.16 -22.58 -3.55
N PHE A 518 9.42 -22.97 -3.74
CA PHE A 518 10.13 -23.79 -2.75
C PHE A 518 10.44 -23.02 -1.46
N ALA A 519 10.54 -21.69 -1.48
CA ALA A 519 10.57 -20.90 -0.26
C ALA A 519 9.31 -21.11 0.60
N ARG A 520 8.12 -21.30 0.00
CA ARG A 520 6.89 -21.65 0.74
C ARG A 520 6.90 -23.08 1.26
N MET A 521 7.50 -24.02 0.51
CA MET A 521 7.71 -25.38 1.01
C MET A 521 8.59 -25.37 2.26
N LEU A 522 9.67 -24.59 2.27
CA LEU A 522 10.58 -24.45 3.42
C LEU A 522 9.88 -23.79 4.62
N GLU A 523 9.03 -22.81 4.38
CA GLU A 523 8.17 -22.23 5.43
C GLU A 523 7.24 -23.28 6.03
N LEU A 524 6.62 -24.14 5.21
CA LEU A 524 5.78 -25.24 5.69
C LEU A 524 6.58 -26.28 6.48
N LEU A 525 7.82 -26.58 6.08
CA LEU A 525 8.72 -27.45 6.84
C LEU A 525 9.04 -26.83 8.20
N ALA A 526 9.35 -25.53 8.25
CA ALA A 526 9.68 -24.83 9.47
C ALA A 526 8.49 -24.71 10.44
N GLU A 527 7.30 -24.39 9.93
CA GLU A 527 6.14 -24.08 10.77
C GLU A 527 5.32 -25.32 11.18
N VAL A 528 5.30 -26.37 10.35
CA VAL A 528 4.41 -27.53 10.55
C VAL A 528 5.16 -28.85 10.65
N VAL A 529 6.04 -29.18 9.70
CA VAL A 529 6.62 -30.53 9.66
C VAL A 529 7.69 -30.72 10.75
N GLY A 530 8.72 -29.88 10.77
CA GLY A 530 9.85 -29.96 11.70
C GLY A 530 9.39 -30.03 13.17
N PRO A 531 8.58 -29.06 13.65
CA PRO A 531 8.14 -29.02 15.04
C PRO A 531 7.26 -30.19 15.51
N LYS A 532 6.68 -30.98 14.58
CA LYS A 532 5.79 -32.12 14.92
C LYS A 532 6.48 -33.46 14.88
N LEU A 533 7.52 -33.60 14.08
CA LEU A 533 8.37 -34.78 14.08
C LEU A 533 9.27 -34.79 15.32
N ARG A 534 9.73 -35.98 15.70
CA ARG A 534 10.47 -36.24 16.94
C ARG A 534 11.67 -37.17 16.70
N THR A 535 12.56 -37.28 17.68
CA THR A 535 13.71 -38.19 17.63
C THR A 535 13.33 -39.66 17.47
N ASP A 536 12.18 -40.06 18.01
CA ASP A 536 11.59 -41.40 17.92
C ASP A 536 10.75 -41.63 16.64
N SER A 537 10.66 -40.62 15.75
CA SER A 537 10.05 -40.81 14.44
C SER A 537 10.81 -41.85 13.61
N PRO A 538 10.12 -42.58 12.70
CA PRO A 538 10.74 -43.60 11.86
C PRO A 538 12.00 -43.12 11.14
N ASP A 539 13.05 -43.95 11.12
CA ASP A 539 14.35 -43.61 10.52
C ASP A 539 14.24 -43.29 9.03
N GLU A 540 13.28 -43.89 8.31
CA GLU A 540 13.01 -43.57 6.90
C GLU A 540 12.56 -42.11 6.74
N ILE A 541 11.66 -41.63 7.60
CA ILE A 541 11.13 -40.26 7.57
C ILE A 541 12.24 -39.25 7.89
N LYS A 542 13.04 -39.52 8.94
CA LYS A 542 14.19 -38.69 9.30
C LYS A 542 15.22 -38.66 8.17
N THR A 543 15.53 -39.81 7.58
CA THR A 543 16.50 -39.89 6.47
C THR A 543 16.04 -39.05 5.27
N SER A 544 14.76 -39.18 4.89
CA SER A 544 14.17 -38.42 3.78
C SER A 544 14.13 -36.91 4.03
N LEU A 545 13.78 -36.47 5.24
CA LEU A 545 13.82 -35.06 5.62
C LEU A 545 15.25 -34.50 5.57
N SER A 546 16.21 -35.22 6.14
CA SER A 546 17.63 -34.83 6.13
C SER A 546 18.17 -34.72 4.70
N GLN A 547 17.80 -35.66 3.82
CA GLN A 547 18.17 -35.62 2.40
C GLN A 547 17.56 -34.41 1.69
N LEU A 548 16.27 -34.11 1.92
CA LEU A 548 15.61 -32.94 1.36
C LEU A 548 16.31 -31.64 1.78
N LEU A 549 16.59 -31.45 3.07
CA LEU A 549 17.27 -30.26 3.58
C LEU A 549 18.69 -30.11 3.01
N LYS A 550 19.40 -31.23 2.86
CA LYS A 550 20.72 -31.25 2.21
C LYS A 550 20.64 -30.83 0.75
N GLU A 551 19.69 -31.35 -0.02
CA GLU A 551 19.52 -30.98 -1.43
C GLU A 551 19.13 -29.52 -1.58
N VAL A 552 18.18 -29.02 -0.78
CA VAL A 552 17.80 -27.59 -0.75
C VAL A 552 19.03 -26.70 -0.61
N ARG A 553 19.96 -27.07 0.28
CA ARG A 553 21.23 -26.37 0.47
C ARG A 553 22.16 -26.48 -0.74
N GLU A 554 22.27 -27.67 -1.36
CA GLU A 554 23.08 -27.88 -2.57
C GLU A 554 22.58 -27.05 -3.77
N TYR A 555 21.27 -26.82 -3.85
CA TYR A 555 20.64 -25.93 -4.84
C TYR A 555 20.71 -24.43 -4.46
N GLY A 556 21.32 -24.08 -3.32
CA GLY A 556 21.52 -22.70 -2.90
C GLY A 556 20.26 -21.97 -2.40
N LEU A 557 19.24 -22.71 -1.96
CA LEU A 557 18.02 -22.12 -1.39
C LEU A 557 18.22 -21.77 0.10
N PRO A 558 17.59 -20.67 0.58
CA PRO A 558 17.61 -20.28 1.99
C PRO A 558 16.75 -21.23 2.84
N GLY A 559 17.37 -22.24 3.46
CA GLY A 559 16.71 -23.28 4.26
C GLY A 559 17.05 -23.29 5.76
N LEU A 560 17.79 -22.32 6.28
CA LEU A 560 18.25 -22.30 7.68
C LEU A 560 17.08 -22.30 8.67
N ALA A 561 15.98 -21.60 8.38
CA ALA A 561 14.81 -21.63 9.25
C ALA A 561 14.17 -23.02 9.37
N ALA A 562 14.15 -23.78 8.27
CA ALA A 562 13.63 -25.15 8.27
C ALA A 562 14.58 -26.12 8.99
N GLU A 563 15.89 -25.96 8.79
CA GLU A 563 16.90 -26.75 9.53
C GLU A 563 16.86 -26.45 11.04
N ALA A 564 16.72 -25.17 11.42
CA ALA A 564 16.57 -24.74 12.80
C ALA A 564 15.35 -25.38 13.48
N ALA A 565 14.23 -25.46 12.77
CA ALA A 565 13.00 -26.13 13.24
C ALA A 565 13.13 -27.66 13.39
N CYS A 566 14.25 -28.25 12.98
CA CYS A 566 14.52 -29.70 13.06
C CYS A 566 15.68 -30.04 13.99
N LEU A 567 16.24 -29.08 14.74
CA LEU A 567 17.41 -29.30 15.59
C LEU A 567 17.17 -30.29 16.73
N HIS A 568 15.94 -30.36 17.25
CA HIS A 568 15.55 -31.38 18.23
C HIS A 568 15.58 -32.80 17.65
N ILE A 569 15.46 -32.95 16.32
CA ILE A 569 15.55 -34.24 15.61
C ILE A 569 17.02 -34.58 15.30
N TYR A 570 17.83 -33.57 14.94
CA TYR A 570 19.24 -33.72 14.57
C TYR A 570 20.18 -32.93 15.50
N PRO A 571 20.29 -33.31 16.79
CA PRO A 571 21.08 -32.55 17.77
C PRO A 571 22.56 -32.44 17.38
N ASP A 572 23.12 -33.42 16.67
CA ASP A 572 24.50 -33.43 16.20
C ASP A 572 24.79 -32.34 15.15
N GLN A 573 23.76 -31.84 14.46
CA GLN A 573 23.90 -30.78 13.45
C GLN A 573 23.87 -29.36 14.05
N LYS A 574 23.56 -29.22 15.34
CA LYS A 574 23.36 -27.93 16.02
C LYS A 574 24.54 -26.97 15.84
N VAL A 575 25.77 -27.46 15.97
CA VAL A 575 26.98 -26.64 15.81
C VAL A 575 27.14 -26.13 14.37
N ASP A 576 26.90 -26.99 13.37
CA ASP A 576 26.98 -26.61 11.95
C ASP A 576 25.93 -25.55 11.59
N VAL A 577 24.68 -25.78 12.00
CA VAL A 577 23.57 -24.87 11.76
C VAL A 577 23.84 -23.51 12.42
N TYR A 578 24.33 -23.48 13.67
CA TYR A 578 24.64 -22.22 14.36
C TYR A 578 25.76 -21.45 13.66
N ASN A 579 26.81 -22.12 13.20
CA ASN A 579 27.88 -21.48 12.44
C ASN A 579 27.36 -20.85 11.14
N ARG A 580 26.52 -21.58 10.40
CA ARG A 580 25.94 -21.10 9.15
C ARG A 580 24.92 -19.98 9.36
N ILE A 581 24.18 -19.99 10.47
CA ILE A 581 23.34 -18.85 10.88
C ILE A 581 24.23 -17.61 11.08
N ASN A 582 25.34 -17.75 11.80
CA ASN A 582 26.26 -16.64 12.03
C ASN A 582 26.88 -16.11 10.72
N GLU A 583 27.26 -17.01 9.80
CA GLU A 583 27.71 -16.64 8.45
C GLU A 583 26.62 -15.94 7.64
N ALA A 584 25.36 -16.38 7.76
CA ALA A 584 24.24 -15.76 7.07
C ALA A 584 23.98 -14.32 7.55
N LEU A 585 24.15 -14.05 8.85
CA LEU A 585 23.97 -12.70 9.41
C LEU A 585 24.96 -11.66 8.87
N ILE A 586 26.19 -12.09 8.53
CA ILE A 586 27.24 -11.23 7.97
C ILE A 586 27.21 -11.17 6.43
N SER A 587 26.27 -11.87 5.80
CA SER A 587 26.12 -11.87 4.33
C SER A 587 25.63 -10.52 3.81
N ASN A 588 26.08 -10.15 2.61
CA ASN A 588 25.58 -9.00 1.86
C ASN A 588 24.34 -9.35 1.00
N GLN A 589 23.84 -10.59 1.06
CA GLN A 589 22.65 -11.01 0.34
C GLN A 589 21.43 -11.02 1.28
N ASP A 590 20.45 -10.16 0.98
CA ASP A 590 19.27 -9.95 1.84
C ASP A 590 18.47 -11.22 2.11
N ASN A 591 18.35 -12.12 1.13
CA ASN A 591 17.63 -13.38 1.28
C ASN A 591 18.32 -14.33 2.27
N ILE A 592 19.65 -14.44 2.19
CA ILE A 592 20.46 -15.25 3.12
C ILE A 592 20.39 -14.65 4.53
N GLN A 593 20.57 -13.33 4.66
CA GLN A 593 20.53 -12.66 5.95
C GLN A 593 19.15 -12.80 6.63
N ARG A 594 18.06 -12.62 5.86
CA ARG A 594 16.68 -12.82 6.36
C ARG A 594 16.43 -14.26 6.82
N ASP A 595 16.98 -15.24 6.13
CA ASP A 595 16.86 -16.65 6.52
C ASP A 595 17.61 -16.95 7.83
N GLY A 596 18.83 -16.41 7.99
CA GLY A 596 19.56 -16.48 9.26
C GLY A 596 18.79 -15.87 10.43
N LEU A 597 18.18 -14.69 10.23
CA LEU A 597 17.33 -14.06 11.24
C LEU A 597 16.05 -14.86 11.55
N ARG A 598 15.42 -15.46 10.54
CA ARG A 598 14.27 -16.36 10.73
C ARG A 598 14.66 -17.61 11.51
N ALA A 599 15.83 -18.19 11.24
CA ALA A 599 16.36 -19.33 11.99
C ALA A 599 16.59 -18.98 13.47
N ILE A 600 17.17 -17.81 13.76
CA ILE A 600 17.30 -17.30 15.13
C ILE A 600 15.93 -17.16 15.79
N ALA A 601 14.97 -16.52 15.11
CA ALA A 601 13.63 -16.35 15.63
C ALA A 601 12.99 -17.70 15.96
N LYS A 602 13.16 -18.69 15.08
CA LYS A 602 12.64 -20.04 15.25
C LYS A 602 13.19 -20.71 16.50
N ILE A 603 14.52 -20.68 16.70
CA ILE A 603 15.17 -21.29 17.87
C ILE A 603 14.72 -20.61 19.17
N ILE A 604 14.65 -19.26 19.20
CA ILE A 604 14.30 -18.52 20.43
C ILE A 604 12.81 -18.68 20.78
N LEU A 605 11.92 -18.66 19.79
CA LEU A 605 10.47 -18.69 20.02
C LEU A 605 9.94 -20.10 20.33
N ASP A 606 10.52 -21.14 19.75
CA ASP A 606 10.07 -22.52 19.99
C ASP A 606 10.58 -23.09 21.33
N GLY A 607 11.49 -22.38 22.01
CA GLY A 607 11.98 -22.74 23.35
C GLY A 607 12.92 -23.94 23.36
N ASP A 608 13.35 -24.42 22.18
CA ASP A 608 14.36 -25.46 22.05
C ASP A 608 15.71 -24.92 22.53
N ASP A 609 16.03 -25.23 23.78
CA ASP A 609 17.39 -25.49 24.23
C ASP A 609 18.33 -24.26 24.31
N ALA A 610 17.77 -23.05 24.39
CA ALA A 610 18.55 -21.82 24.65
C ALA A 610 19.20 -21.80 26.05
N ALA A 611 18.61 -22.51 27.03
CA ALA A 611 19.09 -22.49 28.42
C ALA A 611 20.20 -23.52 28.74
N ALA A 612 20.50 -24.47 27.83
CA ALA A 612 21.44 -25.57 28.10
C ALA A 612 22.48 -25.84 26.99
N SER A 613 22.50 -25.03 25.93
CA SER A 613 23.47 -25.14 24.83
C SER A 613 24.85 -24.63 25.25
N SER A 614 25.86 -25.51 25.30
CA SER A 614 27.28 -25.13 25.45
C SER A 614 27.91 -24.54 24.17
N VAL A 615 27.13 -24.33 23.11
CA VAL A 615 27.58 -23.83 21.80
C VAL A 615 27.54 -22.30 21.80
N TYR A 616 28.67 -21.67 21.50
CA TYR A 616 28.84 -20.22 21.43
C TYR A 616 29.29 -19.77 20.02
N PRO A 617 28.79 -18.65 19.47
CA PRO A 617 27.72 -17.82 20.04
C PRO A 617 26.36 -18.54 20.02
N ASP A 618 25.54 -18.32 21.04
CA ASP A 618 24.15 -18.79 21.02
C ASP A 618 23.26 -17.81 20.21
N PRO A 619 22.05 -18.21 19.78
CA PRO A 619 21.18 -17.38 18.96
C PRO A 619 20.80 -16.02 19.58
N ALA A 620 20.65 -15.93 20.90
CA ALA A 620 20.36 -14.66 21.57
C ALA A 620 21.59 -13.73 21.56
N SER A 621 22.78 -14.29 21.72
CA SER A 621 24.05 -13.57 21.54
C SER A 621 24.24 -13.11 20.10
N MET A 622 23.94 -13.94 19.10
CA MET A 622 23.99 -13.58 17.68
C MET A 622 23.04 -12.42 17.37
N LEU A 623 21.79 -12.49 17.86
CA LEU A 623 20.80 -11.42 17.68
C LEU A 623 21.25 -10.11 18.36
N SER A 624 21.81 -10.20 19.57
CA SER A 624 22.35 -9.05 20.30
C SER A 624 23.48 -8.38 19.53
N GLN A 625 24.42 -9.16 18.97
CA GLN A 625 25.49 -8.64 18.13
C GLN A 625 24.96 -8.01 16.85
N TYR A 626 24.00 -8.66 16.19
CA TYR A 626 23.36 -8.11 15.00
C TYR A 626 22.70 -6.76 15.27
N LEU A 627 21.94 -6.63 16.36
CA LEU A 627 21.33 -5.35 16.79
C LEU A 627 22.36 -4.23 16.96
N MET A 628 23.52 -4.54 17.53
CA MET A 628 24.58 -3.55 17.77
C MET A 628 25.25 -3.08 16.48
N TRP A 629 25.50 -3.98 15.53
CA TRP A 629 26.43 -3.73 14.43
C TRP A 629 25.79 -3.62 13.05
N CYS A 630 24.55 -4.08 12.85
CA CYS A 630 23.93 -4.04 11.53
C CYS A 630 23.69 -2.60 11.03
N PRO A 631 23.76 -2.40 9.70
CA PRO A 631 23.33 -1.15 9.08
C PRO A 631 21.88 -0.81 9.41
N THR A 632 21.54 0.48 9.40
CA THR A 632 20.18 0.92 9.73
C THR A 632 19.12 0.43 8.74
N HIS A 633 19.44 0.27 7.46
CA HIS A 633 18.50 -0.25 6.46
C HIS A 633 18.14 -1.73 6.68
N SER A 634 18.98 -2.54 7.33
CA SER A 634 18.74 -3.98 7.53
C SER A 634 18.05 -4.33 8.86
N ILE A 635 17.83 -3.36 9.74
CA ILE A 635 17.48 -3.62 11.15
C ILE A 635 16.07 -4.12 11.39
N ILE A 636 15.14 -3.82 10.48
CA ILE A 636 13.69 -4.01 10.65
C ILE A 636 13.34 -5.43 11.08
N SER A 637 13.93 -6.44 10.40
CA SER A 637 13.66 -7.85 10.70
C SER A 637 14.06 -8.22 12.13
N ALA A 638 15.18 -7.70 12.63
CA ALA A 638 15.62 -7.96 13.99
C ALA A 638 14.72 -7.29 15.04
N LEU A 639 14.24 -6.06 14.79
CA LEU A 639 13.29 -5.40 15.70
C LEU A 639 11.98 -6.17 15.84
N TRP A 640 11.45 -6.71 14.73
CA TRP A 640 10.27 -7.57 14.76
C TRP A 640 10.48 -8.86 15.54
N ILE A 641 11.69 -9.43 15.51
CA ILE A 641 12.01 -10.62 16.31
C ILE A 641 11.95 -10.26 17.80
N ILE A 642 12.48 -9.11 18.22
CA ILE A 642 12.37 -8.66 19.62
C ILE A 642 10.92 -8.44 20.02
N ASP A 643 10.12 -7.77 19.18
CA ASP A 643 8.69 -7.57 19.44
C ASP A 643 7.95 -8.90 19.64
N ARG A 644 8.25 -9.91 18.81
CA ARG A 644 7.69 -11.26 18.94
C ARG A 644 8.14 -11.97 20.22
N ILE A 645 9.41 -11.84 20.60
CA ILE A 645 9.93 -12.39 21.86
C ILE A 645 9.18 -11.77 23.04
N LEU A 646 9.02 -10.44 23.08
CA LEU A 646 8.31 -9.75 24.15
C LEU A 646 6.83 -10.16 24.26
N LYS A 647 6.17 -10.46 23.13
CA LYS A 647 4.75 -10.85 23.11
C LYS A 647 4.50 -12.33 23.39
N ASN A 648 5.36 -13.22 22.89
CA ASN A 648 5.10 -14.66 22.89
C ASN A 648 5.93 -15.43 23.93
N THR A 649 7.19 -15.03 24.14
CA THR A 649 8.12 -15.70 25.06
C THR A 649 8.95 -14.68 25.86
N PRO A 650 8.32 -13.86 26.72
CA PRO A 650 9.01 -12.78 27.44
C PRO A 650 10.21 -13.27 28.28
N THR A 651 10.19 -14.52 28.73
CA THR A 651 11.29 -15.17 29.47
C THR A 651 12.58 -15.32 28.66
N SER A 652 12.49 -15.34 27.32
CA SER A 652 13.64 -15.41 26.42
C SER A 652 14.30 -14.05 26.17
N PHE A 653 13.72 -12.96 26.68
CA PHE A 653 14.29 -11.61 26.61
C PHE A 653 15.39 -11.43 27.66
N SER A 654 16.59 -11.90 27.35
CA SER A 654 17.73 -11.85 28.26
C SER A 654 18.26 -10.43 28.48
N ASN A 655 18.98 -10.22 29.59
CA ASN A 655 19.58 -8.92 29.91
C ASN A 655 20.58 -8.42 28.84
N SER A 656 21.31 -9.32 28.16
CA SER A 656 22.19 -8.92 27.05
C SER A 656 21.41 -8.40 25.85
N LEU A 657 20.31 -9.06 25.52
CA LEU A 657 19.42 -8.69 24.43
C LEU A 657 18.67 -7.38 24.74
N GLU A 658 18.27 -7.20 25.99
CA GLU A 658 17.69 -5.96 26.52
C GLU A 658 18.65 -4.77 26.34
N ILE A 659 19.90 -4.90 26.80
CA ILE A 659 20.91 -3.84 26.68
C ILE A 659 21.18 -3.51 25.20
N ALA A 660 21.31 -4.53 24.34
CA ALA A 660 21.52 -4.34 22.91
C ALA A 660 20.34 -3.59 22.25
N THR A 661 19.11 -3.97 22.63
CA THR A 661 17.87 -3.35 22.14
C THR A 661 17.79 -1.88 22.56
N GLN A 662 18.02 -1.57 23.84
CA GLN A 662 17.99 -0.19 24.35
C GLN A 662 19.06 0.70 23.70
N ARG A 663 20.28 0.19 23.51
CA ARG A 663 21.34 0.91 22.80
C ARG A 663 20.97 1.16 21.35
N ARG A 664 20.40 0.16 20.69
CA ARG A 664 19.97 0.31 19.30
C ARG A 664 18.84 1.33 19.16
N LEU A 665 17.82 1.27 20.02
CA LEU A 665 16.74 2.26 20.05
C LEU A 665 17.26 3.69 20.31
N SER A 666 18.25 3.84 21.19
CA SER A 666 18.89 5.15 21.46
C SER A 666 19.57 5.71 20.20
N ARG A 667 20.24 4.86 19.42
CA ARG A 667 20.88 5.26 18.16
C ARG A 667 19.85 5.57 17.07
N LEU A 668 18.80 4.77 16.96
CA LEU A 668 17.75 4.97 15.97
C LEU A 668 17.03 6.31 16.15
N LEU A 669 16.82 6.78 17.39
CA LEU A 669 16.27 8.12 17.66
C LEU A 669 17.05 9.25 16.98
N ILE A 670 18.35 9.06 16.71
CA ILE A 670 19.21 10.04 16.06
C ILE A 670 19.29 9.75 14.55
N ASP A 671 19.57 8.51 14.18
CA ASP A 671 19.85 8.11 12.79
C ASP A 671 18.62 8.21 11.87
N THR A 672 17.41 8.20 12.45
CA THR A 672 16.13 8.16 11.71
C THR A 672 15.29 9.43 11.87
N VAL A 673 15.85 10.51 12.42
CA VAL A 673 15.21 11.84 12.41
C VAL A 673 14.95 12.26 10.96
N TYR A 674 13.71 12.67 10.67
CA TYR A 674 13.27 12.96 9.31
C TYR A 674 14.11 14.05 8.62
N ASP A 675 14.37 15.15 9.33
CA ASP A 675 15.11 16.31 8.82
C ASP A 675 16.64 16.14 8.79
N SER A 676 17.17 14.99 9.19
CA SER A 676 18.62 14.75 9.14
C SER A 676 19.10 14.50 7.70
N ASP A 677 20.22 15.09 7.29
CA ASP A 677 20.91 14.70 6.06
C ASP A 677 21.67 13.38 6.29
N ASN A 678 20.95 12.27 6.37
CA ASN A 678 21.53 10.93 6.40
C ASN A 678 21.63 10.39 4.96
N PRO A 679 22.83 10.30 4.36
CA PRO A 679 22.99 9.86 2.97
C PRO A 679 22.65 8.37 2.76
N ASP A 680 22.57 7.58 3.85
CA ASP A 680 22.37 6.13 3.78
C ASP A 680 20.89 5.72 3.78
N LEU A 681 19.95 6.63 4.08
CA LEU A 681 18.52 6.36 4.12
C LEU A 681 17.72 7.49 3.48
N ASN A 682 16.84 7.13 2.55
CA ASN A 682 15.82 8.05 2.06
C ASN A 682 14.70 8.25 3.12
N PHE A 683 13.79 9.20 2.87
CA PHE A 683 12.71 9.52 3.81
C PHE A 683 11.82 8.32 4.15
N ASP A 684 11.44 7.52 3.14
CA ASP A 684 10.53 6.38 3.32
C ASP A 684 11.22 5.26 4.12
N GLU A 685 12.51 5.01 3.90
CA GLU A 685 13.31 4.06 4.68
C GLU A 685 13.44 4.50 6.13
N LYS A 686 13.69 5.80 6.39
CA LYS A 686 13.70 6.34 7.76
C LYS A 686 12.34 6.15 8.44
N LEU A 687 11.25 6.46 7.73
CA LEU A 687 9.89 6.32 8.25
C LEU A 687 9.56 4.87 8.59
N GLU A 688 9.97 3.90 7.76
CA GLU A 688 9.73 2.48 8.01
C GLU A 688 10.48 1.98 9.26
N VAL A 689 11.75 2.38 9.41
CA VAL A 689 12.54 2.08 10.61
C VAL A 689 11.95 2.76 11.85
N TRP A 690 11.56 4.04 11.74
CA TRP A 690 10.95 4.80 12.83
C TRP A 690 9.64 4.16 13.30
N ARG A 691 8.76 3.77 12.36
CA ARG A 691 7.53 3.03 12.66
C ARG A 691 7.83 1.73 13.40
N THR A 692 8.74 0.92 12.88
CA THR A 692 9.07 -0.38 13.50
C THR A 692 9.68 -0.20 14.90
N ALA A 693 10.55 0.80 15.07
CA ALA A 693 11.14 1.16 16.36
C ALA A 693 10.08 1.67 17.35
N SER A 694 9.09 2.45 16.88
CA SER A 694 7.99 2.93 17.74
C SER A 694 7.11 1.79 18.26
N ILE A 695 6.81 0.79 17.42
CA ILE A 695 6.06 -0.41 17.82
C ILE A 695 6.85 -1.17 18.90
N LEU A 696 8.15 -1.39 18.68
CA LEU A 696 8.99 -2.07 19.65
C LEU A 696 9.10 -1.29 20.96
N ALA A 697 9.22 0.04 20.91
CA ALA A 697 9.27 0.88 22.09
C ALA A 697 7.95 0.81 22.89
N ALA A 698 6.80 0.80 22.23
CA ALA A 698 5.49 0.62 22.87
C ALA A 698 5.34 -0.78 23.50
N SER A 699 5.85 -1.83 22.83
CA SER A 699 5.90 -3.19 23.39
C SER A 699 6.79 -3.26 24.63
N LEU A 700 7.96 -2.61 24.61
CA LEU A 700 8.85 -2.50 25.78
C LEU A 700 8.18 -1.73 26.92
N TRP A 701 7.51 -0.62 26.62
CA TRP A 701 6.74 0.14 27.61
C TRP A 701 5.71 -0.75 28.31
N THR A 702 4.96 -1.54 27.55
CA THR A 702 3.98 -2.49 28.09
C THR A 702 4.65 -3.58 28.93
N TYR A 703 5.75 -4.15 28.42
CA TYR A 703 6.56 -5.16 29.12
C TYR A 703 7.03 -4.67 30.50
N TYR A 704 7.72 -3.52 30.58
CA TYR A 704 8.22 -3.01 31.86
C TYR A 704 7.09 -2.68 32.86
N ASN A 705 6.00 -2.08 32.38
CA ASN A 705 4.85 -1.77 33.24
C ASN A 705 4.16 -3.04 33.75
N SER A 706 4.03 -4.08 32.92
CA SER A 706 3.43 -5.36 33.32
C SER A 706 4.25 -6.06 34.42
N GLN A 707 5.56 -5.85 34.45
CA GLN A 707 6.46 -6.38 35.47
C GLN A 707 6.67 -5.44 36.68
N SER A 708 6.03 -4.26 36.68
CA SER A 708 6.24 -3.22 37.70
C SER A 708 7.72 -2.80 37.86
N ILE A 709 8.46 -2.78 36.74
CA ILE A 709 9.86 -2.35 36.67
C ILE A 709 9.92 -0.91 36.11
N ALA A 710 10.92 -0.13 36.52
CA ALA A 710 11.15 1.21 36.00
C ALA A 710 11.39 1.17 34.47
N VAL A 711 10.68 2.03 33.74
CA VAL A 711 10.82 2.14 32.29
C VAL A 711 12.16 2.83 31.96
N PRO A 712 12.97 2.30 31.02
CA PRO A 712 14.22 2.94 30.61
C PRO A 712 14.00 4.29 29.93
N GLU A 713 14.90 5.25 30.18
CA GLU A 713 14.86 6.62 29.63
C GLU A 713 14.72 6.64 28.08
N VAL A 714 15.34 5.70 27.38
CA VAL A 714 15.23 5.60 25.92
C VAL A 714 13.79 5.33 25.46
N VAL A 715 13.04 4.51 26.19
CA VAL A 715 11.64 4.18 25.88
C VAL A 715 10.75 5.38 26.16
N GLU A 716 11.02 6.13 27.23
CA GLU A 716 10.33 7.40 27.53
C GLU A 716 10.55 8.42 26.41
N LYS A 717 11.79 8.58 25.92
CA LYS A 717 12.10 9.48 24.79
C LYS A 717 11.36 9.09 23.51
N TRP A 718 11.28 7.79 23.20
CA TRP A 718 10.47 7.30 22.09
C TRP A 718 9.00 7.64 22.27
N ARG A 719 8.45 7.45 23.47
CA ARG A 719 7.05 7.79 23.77
C ARG A 719 6.77 9.27 23.53
N ASP A 720 7.63 10.16 24.04
CA ASP A 720 7.47 11.61 23.88
C ASP A 720 7.56 12.04 22.41
N ALA A 721 8.50 11.47 21.65
CA ALA A 721 8.64 11.76 20.23
C ALA A 721 7.44 11.26 19.41
N CYS A 722 6.98 10.02 19.68
CA CYS A 722 5.87 9.41 18.96
C CYS A 722 4.53 10.06 19.26
N LEU A 723 4.28 10.52 20.49
CA LEU A 723 2.99 11.09 20.89
C LEU A 723 2.80 12.57 20.51
N SER A 724 3.74 13.16 19.77
CA SER A 724 3.54 14.47 19.15
C SER A 724 2.24 14.51 18.35
N PRO A 725 1.38 15.54 18.50
CA PRO A 725 0.11 15.62 17.77
C PRO A 725 0.32 15.62 16.26
N ASP A 726 1.43 16.19 15.79
CA ASP A 726 1.81 16.27 14.39
C ASP A 726 2.61 15.06 13.91
N GLU A 727 2.75 14.00 14.70
CA GLU A 727 3.33 12.75 14.19
C GLU A 727 2.30 11.94 13.38
N PHE A 728 2.78 11.12 12.45
CA PHE A 728 1.91 10.19 11.71
C PHE A 728 1.14 9.28 12.66
N SER A 729 -0.14 9.05 12.35
CA SER A 729 -0.99 8.16 13.15
C SER A 729 -0.40 6.76 13.28
N GLU A 730 0.22 6.20 12.24
CA GLU A 730 0.78 4.84 12.31
C GLU A 730 1.95 4.70 13.31
N ILE A 731 2.53 5.82 13.76
CA ILE A 731 3.58 5.88 14.80
C ILE A 731 2.96 6.13 16.18
N ARG A 732 1.84 6.87 16.23
CA ARG A 732 1.08 7.11 17.47
C ARG A 732 0.28 5.90 17.93
N ASN A 733 -0.35 5.20 16.99
CA ASN A 733 -1.30 4.12 17.27
C ASN A 733 -0.79 3.02 18.20
N PRO A 734 0.50 2.57 18.13
CA PRO A 734 1.02 1.56 19.04
C PRO A 734 0.98 1.96 20.53
N TRP A 735 0.87 3.25 20.84
CA TRP A 735 0.84 3.78 22.21
C TRP A 735 -0.56 4.02 22.77
N GLY A 736 -1.60 3.83 21.95
CA GLY A 736 -3.00 4.19 22.25
C GLY A 736 -3.87 3.08 22.77
#